data_AF-A0A8H9HTG5-F1
#
_entry.id   AF-A0A8H9HTG5-F1
#
_cell.length_a   1.000
_cell.length_b   1.000
_cell.length_c   1.000
_cell.angle_alpha   90.00
_cell.angle_beta   90.00
_cell.angle_gamma   90.00
#
_symmetry.space_group_name_H-M   'P 1'
#
loop_
_entity.id
_entity.type
_entity.pdbx_description
1 polymer ?
#
loop_
_entity_poly.entity_id
_entity_poly.type
_entity_poly.pdbx_seq_one_letter_code
_entity_poly.pdbx_strand_id
1 'polypeptide(L)'
;MTLDISSAPIASDTTDHAPPDPGPRIRWTQDLSASLVVFLIAVPFSLGIALATGAPLTAGLAAAAVGGIVVGLSGGTPLMVSGPSAALTVITAGLIAQYGWRATCAVTVAAGLLQLLLGARRVARTALAVSPAIVHGMLAGVGLTIALAQLHVVLGGSPQSSAVANLLALPEQLSGPHPPAVLVGAVTVAVLLGWPRLDRLPGRAGEFGARLAKVPGPLAAVATATALALALDLRLAHIELPSWQPQSLVPALPHGSLAGVLAAALTVTAVASVESLLSAVAVDRMSQRTGDLDRELRGQGLANLVSGLVGGLPIAGGAVRSTANVRAGGQTRWASVLHGVWVLAAALALAGGLRRIPLAALAALVLVVGLQMVSFAHIRNVHRHREFPVYLITMLAVVAFGVLWGVGLGAATAVLLALYRLTRAHVDVETGPDGSVTVHTHGPLTFTAVPRLSRALAGIPEATEVTVVHDGSFLDHAAYETLHDWRTGHQAAGGRVSLVTRRQDDEVLDPDGTVRTGSSPGPHRCRAWTPWVGHHCIEQQEDPHGRLLDGVRVFQQHTAPLIRPELARLAREGQTPSQLFLTCSDSRMVTSMITNSGPGDLFAVRNVGNLVPAPFEPGAADDSVAAAVQYAVEVLEVRSITVCGHSGCGAMKALLDGVHDERTGPPTPLARWLRNGRGSLDRLRRVPAEFADRPVVDLVEQLCITNVVQQLDQLMANPAVERRVEEGSLRLVGMYFDFATAQAYVLDRAAGTFSPVEARTEAHAGACAEARPDGRPDEKSAERAGKDGRVPVDGGEDGPQLAA
;
A
#
# COMPACT_ATOMS: atom_id res chain seq x y z
N MET A 1 30.81 -4.19 7.48
CA MET A 1 29.94 -3.40 8.38
C MET A 1 28.51 -3.87 8.09
N THR A 2 28.05 -4.92 8.77
CA THR A 2 26.73 -5.51 8.52
C THR A 2 25.67 -4.64 9.18
N LEU A 3 24.73 -4.12 8.39
CA LEU A 3 23.57 -3.38 8.85
C LEU A 3 22.63 -4.35 9.54
N ASP A 4 22.40 -4.14 10.83
CA ASP A 4 21.32 -4.76 11.58
C ASP A 4 20.16 -3.76 11.63
N ILE A 5 19.16 -3.97 10.79
CA ILE A 5 17.95 -3.13 10.68
C ILE A 5 16.88 -3.61 11.70
N SER A 6 17.14 -4.73 12.40
CA SER A 6 16.18 -5.35 13.32
C SER A 6 16.21 -4.79 14.74
N SER A 7 17.23 -4.02 15.12
CA SER A 7 17.46 -3.57 16.50
C SER A 7 17.06 -2.11 16.78
N ALA A 8 16.38 -1.43 15.85
CA ALA A 8 15.83 -0.11 16.14
C ALA A 8 14.64 -0.22 17.11
N PRO A 9 14.67 0.45 18.27
CA PRO A 9 13.61 0.36 19.27
C PRO A 9 12.27 0.78 18.66
N ILE A 10 11.23 -0.01 18.94
CA ILE A 10 9.83 0.40 18.73
C ILE A 10 9.63 1.59 19.66
N ALA A 11 9.37 2.77 19.11
CA ALA A 11 9.16 3.97 19.90
C ALA A 11 7.97 3.75 20.83
N SER A 12 8.21 3.82 22.14
CA SER A 12 7.18 4.09 23.12
C SER A 12 6.68 5.50 22.89
N ASP A 13 5.37 5.65 22.75
CA ASP A 13 4.67 6.90 22.48
C ASP A 13 4.58 7.77 23.75
N THR A 14 5.73 8.06 24.36
CA THR A 14 5.87 9.06 25.41
C THR A 14 6.31 10.35 24.75
N THR A 15 5.37 11.28 24.61
CA THR A 15 5.58 12.65 24.19
C THR A 15 6.52 13.36 25.17
N ASP A 16 7.83 13.33 24.90
CA ASP A 16 8.77 14.33 25.39
C ASP A 16 9.13 15.28 24.24
N HIS A 17 9.10 16.57 24.56
CA HIS A 17 9.29 17.68 23.65
C HIS A 17 10.46 17.49 22.67
N ALA A 18 10.17 17.46 21.37
CA ALA A 18 11.20 17.53 20.34
C ALA A 18 11.98 18.86 20.52
N PRO A 19 13.33 18.84 20.56
CA PRO A 19 14.13 20.04 20.68
C PRO A 19 13.87 20.99 19.50
N PRO A 20 14.04 22.32 19.69
CA PRO A 20 13.79 23.29 18.64
C PRO A 20 14.64 23.02 17.41
N ASP A 21 13.98 23.09 16.25
CA ASP A 21 14.55 22.82 14.94
C ASP A 21 15.75 23.75 14.69
N PRO A 22 16.95 23.25 14.38
CA PRO A 22 18.15 24.07 14.28
C PRO A 22 18.00 25.13 13.17
N GLY A 23 18.50 26.35 13.40
CA GLY A 23 18.38 27.46 12.45
C GLY A 23 19.08 27.19 11.10
N PRO A 24 18.70 27.91 10.03
CA PRO A 24 19.11 27.61 8.65
C PRO A 24 20.64 27.57 8.46
N ARG A 25 21.40 28.44 9.12
CA ARG A 25 22.89 28.45 9.02
C ARG A 25 23.54 27.15 9.53
N ILE A 26 22.99 26.54 10.58
CA ILE A 26 23.50 25.28 11.17
C ILE A 26 23.24 24.11 10.21
N ARG A 27 22.10 24.13 9.50
CA ARG A 27 21.73 23.12 8.50
C ARG A 27 22.73 23.09 7.33
N TRP A 28 23.11 24.26 6.79
CA TRP A 28 24.06 24.36 5.68
C TRP A 28 25.45 23.82 6.00
N THR A 29 25.99 24.10 7.18
CA THR A 29 27.31 23.58 7.58
C THR A 29 27.32 22.07 7.74
N GLN A 30 26.22 21.51 8.27
CA GLN A 30 26.06 20.07 8.43
C GLN A 30 25.89 19.39 7.07
N ASP A 31 25.04 19.93 6.19
CA ASP A 31 24.86 19.41 4.82
C ASP A 31 26.16 19.47 4.00
N LEU A 32 26.96 20.54 4.15
CA LEU A 32 28.27 20.64 3.50
C LEU A 32 29.21 19.53 3.98
N SER A 33 29.33 19.35 5.30
CA SER A 33 30.18 18.31 5.88
C SER A 33 29.73 16.89 5.49
N ALA A 34 28.42 16.63 5.52
CA ALA A 34 27.83 15.37 5.10
C ALA A 34 28.06 15.10 3.60
N SER A 35 27.88 16.12 2.75
CA SER A 35 28.12 16.01 1.30
C SER A 35 29.56 15.62 0.97
N LEU A 36 30.54 16.11 1.74
CA LEU A 36 31.95 15.77 1.58
C LEU A 36 32.22 14.32 1.99
N VAL A 37 31.67 13.87 3.13
CA VAL A 37 31.81 12.46 3.57
C VAL A 37 31.23 11.50 2.51
N VAL A 38 30.03 11.80 2.02
CA VAL A 38 29.35 11.00 1.00
C VAL A 38 30.13 11.01 -0.32
N PHE A 39 30.63 12.17 -0.74
CA PHE A 39 31.50 12.31 -1.91
C PHE A 39 32.74 11.42 -1.84
N LEU A 40 33.47 11.44 -0.73
CA LEU A 40 34.68 10.66 -0.54
C LEU A 40 34.42 9.14 -0.56
N ILE A 41 33.22 8.70 -0.14
CA ILE A 41 32.79 7.29 -0.27
C ILE A 41 32.39 6.96 -1.71
N ALA A 42 31.67 7.87 -2.36
CA ALA A 42 31.00 7.60 -3.62
C ALA A 42 31.96 7.52 -4.82
N VAL A 43 33.04 8.30 -4.86
CA VAL A 43 34.01 8.28 -5.99
C VAL A 43 34.62 6.89 -6.20
N PRO A 44 35.34 6.29 -5.21
CA PRO A 44 35.96 4.98 -5.40
C PRO A 44 34.92 3.89 -5.67
N PHE A 45 33.74 3.99 -5.04
CA PHE A 45 32.67 3.03 -5.24
C PHE A 45 32.07 3.10 -6.66
N SER A 46 31.89 4.30 -7.21
CA SER A 46 31.31 4.48 -8.55
C SER A 46 32.29 4.03 -9.65
N LEU A 47 33.59 4.25 -9.45
CA LEU A 47 34.64 3.70 -10.32
C LEU A 47 34.68 2.18 -10.25
N GLY A 48 34.56 1.62 -9.05
CA GLY A 48 34.47 0.16 -8.86
C GLY A 48 33.28 -0.47 -9.59
N ILE A 49 32.08 0.12 -9.48
CA ILE A 49 30.90 -0.39 -10.20
C ILE A 49 31.08 -0.28 -11.72
N ALA A 50 31.64 0.83 -12.22
CA ALA A 50 31.92 0.97 -13.65
C ALA A 50 32.91 -0.11 -14.15
N LEU A 51 33.95 -0.40 -13.37
CA LEU A 51 34.88 -1.49 -13.66
C LEU A 51 34.17 -2.86 -13.68
N ALA A 52 33.33 -3.13 -12.67
CA ALA A 52 32.65 -4.41 -12.54
C ALA A 52 31.56 -4.64 -13.60
N THR A 53 31.00 -3.56 -14.16
CA THR A 53 30.06 -3.62 -15.29
C THR A 53 30.75 -3.73 -16.65
N GLY A 54 32.06 -3.48 -16.72
CA GLY A 54 32.76 -3.32 -18.01
C GLY A 54 32.40 -2.01 -18.73
N ALA A 55 31.80 -1.04 -18.03
CA ALA A 55 31.47 0.27 -18.56
C ALA A 55 32.67 1.23 -18.52
N PRO A 56 32.68 2.29 -19.33
CA PRO A 56 33.64 3.38 -19.17
C PRO A 56 33.61 3.93 -17.74
N LEU A 57 34.77 4.13 -17.12
CA LEU A 57 34.86 4.61 -15.74
C LEU A 57 34.21 5.99 -15.53
N THR A 58 34.21 6.82 -16.57
CA THR A 58 33.50 8.11 -16.60
C THR A 58 31.99 7.95 -16.45
N ALA A 59 31.39 6.84 -16.93
CA ALA A 59 29.96 6.58 -16.80
C ALA A 59 29.52 6.38 -15.34
N GLY A 60 30.39 5.81 -14.51
CA GLY A 60 30.14 5.69 -13.07
C GLY A 60 30.15 7.05 -12.36
N LEU A 61 31.09 7.92 -12.71
CA LEU A 61 31.14 9.28 -12.17
C LEU A 61 29.96 10.12 -12.65
N ALA A 62 29.57 10.00 -13.93
CA ALA A 62 28.41 10.66 -14.49
C ALA A 62 27.12 10.24 -13.77
N ALA A 63 26.90 8.92 -13.58
CA ALA A 63 25.76 8.41 -12.85
C ALA A 63 25.72 8.88 -11.39
N ALA A 64 26.87 9.00 -10.73
CA ALA A 64 26.93 9.49 -9.35
C ALA A 64 26.61 10.99 -9.27
N ALA A 65 27.12 11.80 -10.20
CA ALA A 65 26.79 13.22 -10.29
C ALA A 65 25.30 13.45 -10.59
N VAL A 66 24.77 12.77 -11.62
CA VAL A 66 23.35 12.84 -12.00
C VAL A 66 22.46 12.35 -10.87
N GLY A 67 22.82 11.23 -10.21
CA GLY A 67 22.05 10.69 -9.08
C GLY A 67 21.97 11.66 -7.92
N GLY A 68 23.08 12.26 -7.50
CA GLY A 68 23.09 13.24 -6.41
C GLY A 68 22.32 14.51 -6.74
N ILE A 69 22.48 15.05 -7.95
CA ILE A 69 21.85 16.32 -8.36
C ILE A 69 20.37 16.11 -8.68
N VAL A 70 20.05 15.22 -9.62
CA VAL A 70 18.69 15.06 -10.15
C VAL A 70 17.76 14.45 -9.11
N VAL A 71 18.16 13.36 -8.45
CA VAL A 71 17.34 12.78 -7.37
C VAL A 71 17.32 13.71 -6.17
N GLY A 72 18.44 14.35 -5.79
CA GLY A 72 18.45 15.31 -4.69
C GLY A 72 17.44 16.46 -4.88
N LEU A 73 17.31 16.97 -6.10
CA LEU A 73 16.37 18.05 -6.42
C LEU A 73 14.92 17.57 -6.56
N SER A 74 14.68 16.41 -7.16
CA SER A 74 13.33 15.96 -7.56
C SER A 74 12.72 14.88 -6.65
N GLY A 75 13.55 14.11 -5.95
CA GLY A 75 13.18 12.97 -5.11
C GLY A 75 12.30 13.32 -3.91
N GLY A 76 11.61 12.30 -3.42
CA GLY A 76 10.64 12.35 -2.33
C GLY A 76 11.24 12.07 -0.95
N THR A 77 12.43 11.49 -0.88
CA THR A 77 13.17 11.24 0.37
C THR A 77 14.41 12.15 0.45
N PRO A 78 14.36 13.27 1.21
CA PRO A 78 15.36 14.33 1.14
C PRO A 78 16.79 13.91 1.46
N LEU A 79 16.99 12.93 2.36
CA LEU A 79 18.33 12.50 2.77
C LEU A 79 18.85 11.31 1.96
N MET A 80 18.09 10.81 0.99
CA MET A 80 18.53 9.72 0.15
C MET A 80 19.57 10.22 -0.86
N VAL A 81 20.60 9.41 -1.04
CA VAL A 81 21.66 9.65 -2.02
C VAL A 81 21.65 8.53 -3.05
N SER A 82 21.36 8.92 -4.29
CA SER A 82 21.33 8.02 -5.43
C SER A 82 22.61 8.11 -6.25
N GLY A 83 22.92 7.04 -6.96
CA GLY A 83 24.05 6.96 -7.88
C GLY A 83 24.10 5.58 -8.53
N PRO A 84 25.23 5.17 -9.13
CA PRO A 84 25.36 3.85 -9.71
C PRO A 84 25.14 2.79 -8.63
N SER A 85 24.36 1.77 -8.97
CA SER A 85 23.92 0.71 -8.07
C SER A 85 24.75 -0.56 -8.23
N ALA A 86 25.11 -1.17 -7.09
CA ALA A 86 25.72 -2.49 -7.08
C ALA A 86 24.74 -3.58 -7.54
N ALA A 87 23.46 -3.48 -7.17
CA ALA A 87 22.44 -4.46 -7.56
C ALA A 87 22.22 -4.52 -9.08
N LEU A 88 22.39 -3.38 -9.77
CA LEU A 88 22.30 -3.28 -11.23
C LEU A 88 23.59 -3.71 -11.96
N THR A 89 24.69 -3.99 -11.24
CA THR A 89 26.00 -4.29 -11.86
C THR A 89 25.92 -5.49 -12.80
N VAL A 90 25.43 -6.63 -12.31
CA VAL A 90 25.39 -7.87 -13.11
C VAL A 90 24.46 -7.73 -14.32
N ILE A 91 23.31 -7.06 -14.13
CA ILE A 91 22.37 -6.77 -15.22
C ILE A 91 23.05 -5.91 -16.28
N THR A 92 23.66 -4.81 -15.85
CA THR A 92 24.31 -3.86 -16.76
C THR A 92 25.48 -4.51 -17.49
N ALA A 93 26.29 -5.33 -16.81
CA ALA A 93 27.37 -6.09 -17.42
C ALA A 93 26.86 -7.02 -18.53
N GLY A 94 25.78 -7.76 -18.27
CA GLY A 94 25.14 -8.63 -19.27
C GLY A 94 24.59 -7.85 -20.46
N LEU A 95 23.95 -6.70 -20.22
CA LEU A 95 23.45 -5.83 -21.29
C LEU A 95 24.58 -5.25 -22.14
N ILE A 96 25.70 -4.87 -21.52
CA ILE A 96 26.88 -4.39 -22.24
C ILE A 96 27.48 -5.51 -23.09
N ALA A 97 27.59 -6.72 -22.55
CA ALA A 97 28.10 -7.87 -23.30
C ALA A 97 27.19 -8.22 -24.48
N GLN A 98 25.87 -8.09 -24.33
CA GLN A 98 24.89 -8.46 -25.36
C GLN A 98 24.65 -7.37 -26.41
N TYR A 99 24.44 -6.13 -25.98
CA TYR A 99 24.00 -5.03 -26.84
C TYR A 99 25.06 -3.94 -27.04
N GLY A 100 26.13 -3.96 -26.25
CA GLY A 100 27.15 -2.91 -26.21
C GLY A 100 26.76 -1.72 -25.34
N TRP A 101 27.78 -0.95 -24.92
CA TRP A 101 27.62 0.16 -23.97
C TRP A 101 26.59 1.21 -24.38
N ARG A 102 26.63 1.66 -25.64
CA ARG A 102 25.73 2.72 -26.14
C ARG A 102 24.26 2.28 -26.19
N ALA A 103 24.03 1.01 -26.48
CA ALA A 103 22.69 0.42 -26.46
C ALA A 103 22.18 0.27 -25.03
N THR A 104 23.04 -0.11 -24.09
CA THR A 104 22.71 -0.14 -22.65
C THR A 104 22.32 1.24 -22.12
N CYS A 105 22.94 2.32 -22.63
CA CYS A 105 22.52 3.70 -22.33
C CYS A 105 21.08 3.95 -22.78
N ALA A 106 20.67 3.47 -23.96
CA ALA A 106 19.30 3.57 -24.45
C ALA A 106 18.31 2.74 -23.61
N VAL A 107 18.72 1.54 -23.17
CA VAL A 107 17.94 0.74 -22.21
C VAL A 107 17.74 1.48 -20.88
N THR A 108 18.77 2.20 -20.42
CA THR A 108 18.70 3.02 -19.19
C THR A 108 17.73 4.20 -19.35
N VAL A 109 17.73 4.85 -20.51
CA VAL A 109 16.74 5.87 -20.88
C VAL A 109 15.32 5.30 -20.84
N ALA A 110 15.09 4.15 -21.49
CA ALA A 110 13.79 3.49 -21.50
C ALA A 110 13.34 3.10 -20.07
N ALA A 111 14.26 2.63 -19.24
CA ALA A 111 13.97 2.33 -17.84
C ALA A 111 13.56 3.58 -17.05
N GLY A 112 14.24 4.71 -17.26
CA GLY A 112 13.87 5.99 -16.66
C GLY A 112 12.46 6.45 -17.03
N LEU A 113 12.07 6.30 -18.31
CA LEU A 113 10.72 6.59 -18.78
C LEU A 113 9.66 5.67 -18.15
N LEU A 114 9.96 4.38 -18.02
CA LEU A 114 9.06 3.43 -17.35
C LEU A 114 8.91 3.77 -15.86
N GLN A 115 9.97 4.15 -15.16
CA GLN A 115 9.91 4.59 -13.76
C GLN A 115 9.07 5.86 -13.60
N LEU A 116 9.23 6.84 -14.50
CA LEU A 116 8.39 8.04 -14.51
C LEU A 116 6.91 7.70 -14.68
N LEU A 117 6.59 6.75 -15.57
CA LEU A 117 5.23 6.26 -15.78
C LEU A 117 4.68 5.57 -14.53
N LEU A 118 5.46 4.67 -13.91
CA LEU A 118 5.04 3.96 -12.69
C LEU A 118 4.81 4.91 -11.51
N GLY A 119 5.69 5.90 -11.32
CA GLY A 119 5.53 6.91 -10.28
C GLY A 119 4.37 7.88 -10.56
N ALA A 120 4.06 8.17 -11.82
CA ALA A 120 2.87 8.95 -12.18
C ALA A 120 1.55 8.19 -11.90
N ARG A 121 1.57 6.86 -12.03
CA ARG A 121 0.43 5.96 -11.74
C ARG A 121 0.25 5.63 -10.26
N ARG A 122 1.10 6.16 -9.38
CA ARG A 122 1.06 5.96 -7.91
C ARG A 122 1.19 4.50 -7.45
N VAL A 123 2.06 3.73 -8.12
CA VAL A 123 2.24 2.28 -7.91
C VAL A 123 3.38 1.98 -6.92
N ALA A 124 4.10 2.99 -6.40
CA ALA A 124 5.29 2.75 -5.58
C ALA A 124 5.00 1.96 -4.29
N ARG A 125 3.87 2.22 -3.63
CA ARG A 125 3.47 1.48 -2.42
C ARG A 125 3.15 0.02 -2.70
N THR A 126 2.47 -0.28 -3.80
CA THR A 126 2.21 -1.67 -4.21
C THR A 126 3.48 -2.39 -4.65
N ALA A 127 4.46 -1.67 -5.19
CA ALA A 127 5.77 -2.23 -5.55
C ALA A 127 6.61 -2.67 -4.33
N LEU A 128 6.26 -2.21 -3.11
CA LEU A 128 6.87 -2.69 -1.86
C LEU A 128 6.31 -4.05 -1.41
N ALA A 129 5.28 -4.60 -2.05
CA ALA A 129 4.70 -5.92 -1.73
C ALA A 129 5.57 -7.10 -2.22
N VAL A 130 6.90 -6.97 -2.09
CA VAL A 130 7.88 -8.02 -2.42
C VAL A 130 8.41 -8.60 -1.11
N SER A 131 8.41 -9.94 -0.99
CA SER A 131 8.96 -10.59 0.21
C SER A 131 10.41 -10.15 0.45
N PRO A 132 10.78 -9.74 1.68
CA PRO A 132 12.15 -9.40 2.01
C PRO A 132 13.14 -10.52 1.66
N ALA A 133 12.74 -11.80 1.73
CA ALA A 133 13.60 -12.93 1.37
C ALA A 133 14.04 -12.90 -0.10
N ILE A 134 13.17 -12.44 -1.02
CA ILE A 134 13.49 -12.28 -2.45
C ILE A 134 14.56 -11.21 -2.62
N VAL A 135 14.38 -10.05 -1.98
CA VAL A 135 15.34 -8.93 -2.09
C VAL A 135 16.70 -9.34 -1.55
N HIS A 136 16.76 -9.93 -0.35
CA HIS A 136 18.02 -10.34 0.26
C HIS A 136 18.68 -11.48 -0.54
N GLY A 137 17.90 -12.43 -1.05
CA GLY A 137 18.40 -13.52 -1.90
C GLY A 137 18.98 -12.97 -3.21
N MET A 138 18.30 -12.00 -3.82
CA MET A 138 18.78 -11.29 -5.00
C MET A 138 20.10 -10.56 -4.71
N LEU A 139 20.17 -9.76 -3.65
CA LEU A 139 21.38 -9.03 -3.27
C LEU A 139 22.55 -9.98 -2.97
N ALA A 140 22.30 -11.11 -2.30
CA ALA A 140 23.31 -12.12 -2.02
C ALA A 140 23.83 -12.79 -3.31
N GLY A 141 22.93 -13.15 -4.25
CA GLY A 141 23.30 -13.74 -5.52
C GLY A 141 24.09 -12.77 -6.42
N VAL A 142 23.68 -11.50 -6.44
CA VAL A 142 24.43 -10.42 -7.13
C VAL A 142 25.80 -10.22 -6.49
N GLY A 143 25.85 -10.13 -5.16
CA GLY A 143 27.09 -9.97 -4.40
C GLY A 143 28.10 -11.09 -4.66
N LEU A 144 27.63 -12.35 -4.69
CA LEU A 144 28.47 -13.51 -4.99
C LEU A 144 28.95 -13.50 -6.45
N THR A 145 28.08 -13.18 -7.41
CA THR A 145 28.45 -13.06 -8.83
C THR A 145 29.53 -12.01 -9.04
N ILE A 146 29.38 -10.84 -8.41
CA ILE A 146 30.37 -9.76 -8.44
C ILE A 146 31.68 -10.23 -7.80
N ALA A 147 31.62 -10.84 -6.62
CA ALA A 147 32.80 -11.31 -5.91
C ALA A 147 33.61 -12.31 -6.76
N LEU A 148 32.95 -13.29 -7.39
CA LEU A 148 33.59 -14.26 -8.27
C LEU A 148 34.27 -13.59 -9.48
N ALA A 149 33.61 -12.63 -10.12
CA ALA A 149 34.17 -11.88 -11.24
C ALA A 149 35.40 -11.05 -10.81
N GLN A 150 35.30 -10.32 -9.70
CA GLN A 150 36.39 -9.45 -9.25
C GLN A 150 37.58 -10.21 -8.67
N LEU A 151 37.37 -11.43 -8.17
CA LEU A 151 38.45 -12.29 -7.71
C LEU A 151 39.44 -12.60 -8.84
N HIS A 152 38.97 -12.79 -10.08
CA HIS A 152 39.85 -12.99 -11.24
C HIS A 152 40.74 -11.77 -11.49
N VAL A 153 40.19 -10.56 -11.38
CA VAL A 153 40.95 -9.31 -11.57
C VAL A 153 41.98 -9.10 -10.46
N VAL A 154 41.65 -9.44 -9.21
CA VAL A 154 42.60 -9.40 -8.07
C VAL A 154 43.74 -10.40 -8.25
N LEU A 155 43.46 -11.56 -8.85
CA LEU A 155 44.48 -12.56 -9.20
C LEU A 155 45.28 -12.18 -10.46
N GLY A 156 44.94 -11.08 -11.15
CA GLY A 156 45.63 -10.58 -12.34
C GLY A 156 45.08 -11.05 -13.68
N GLY A 157 43.93 -11.74 -13.70
CA GLY A 157 43.23 -12.17 -14.91
C GLY A 157 42.03 -11.30 -15.26
N SER A 158 41.16 -11.81 -16.14
CA SER A 158 39.92 -11.16 -16.58
C SER A 158 38.68 -11.97 -16.18
N PRO A 159 37.56 -11.33 -15.86
CA PRO A 159 36.31 -12.03 -15.55
C PRO A 159 35.71 -12.71 -16.79
N GLN A 160 35.02 -13.83 -16.56
CA GLN A 160 34.27 -14.59 -17.57
C GLN A 160 32.83 -14.08 -17.74
N SER A 161 32.14 -14.58 -18.76
CA SER A 161 30.78 -14.15 -19.17
C SER A 161 29.66 -14.48 -18.17
N SER A 162 29.88 -15.41 -17.24
CA SER A 162 28.88 -15.78 -16.22
C SER A 162 29.53 -16.14 -14.88
N ALA A 163 28.76 -16.13 -13.80
CA ALA A 163 29.25 -16.51 -12.47
C ALA A 163 29.74 -17.96 -12.45
N VAL A 164 29.02 -18.86 -13.15
CA VAL A 164 29.38 -20.28 -13.27
C VAL A 164 30.68 -20.45 -14.06
N ALA A 165 30.86 -19.72 -15.16
CA ALA A 165 32.10 -19.74 -15.92
C ALA A 165 33.29 -19.22 -15.10
N ASN A 166 33.08 -18.14 -14.34
CA ASN A 166 34.09 -17.66 -13.39
C ASN A 166 34.43 -18.74 -12.35
N LEU A 167 33.45 -19.41 -11.75
CA LEU A 167 33.70 -20.45 -10.76
C LEU A 167 34.52 -21.63 -11.34
N LEU A 168 34.24 -22.04 -12.57
CA LEU A 168 34.96 -23.12 -13.25
C LEU A 168 36.38 -22.72 -13.68
N ALA A 169 36.63 -21.45 -13.97
CA ALA A 169 37.95 -20.93 -14.36
C ALA A 169 38.88 -20.65 -13.16
N LEU A 170 38.35 -20.58 -11.94
CA LEU A 170 39.14 -20.25 -10.74
C LEU A 170 40.34 -21.18 -10.48
N PRO A 171 40.26 -22.51 -10.62
CA PRO A 171 41.40 -23.39 -10.34
C PRO A 171 42.62 -23.07 -11.21
N GLU A 172 42.39 -22.78 -12.50
CA GLU A 172 43.45 -22.37 -13.43
C GLU A 172 44.04 -21.02 -13.02
N GLN A 173 43.19 -20.03 -12.70
CA GLN A 173 43.63 -18.70 -12.27
C GLN A 173 44.43 -18.72 -10.95
N LEU A 174 44.11 -19.62 -10.02
CA LEU A 174 44.83 -19.81 -8.77
C LEU A 174 46.21 -20.47 -8.96
N SER A 175 46.41 -21.19 -10.06
CA SER A 175 47.70 -21.83 -10.36
C SER A 175 48.76 -20.86 -10.90
N GLY A 176 48.35 -19.72 -11.46
CA GLY A 176 49.25 -18.71 -12.03
C GLY A 176 48.84 -17.26 -11.73
N PRO A 177 48.75 -16.83 -10.45
CA PRO A 177 48.37 -15.47 -10.10
C PRO A 177 49.48 -14.46 -10.43
N HIS A 178 49.09 -13.23 -10.77
CA HIS A 178 50.03 -12.11 -10.96
C HIS A 178 50.40 -11.49 -9.60
N PRO A 179 51.62 -11.68 -9.07
CA PRO A 179 51.94 -11.32 -7.68
C PRO A 179 51.76 -9.84 -7.34
N PRO A 180 52.12 -8.86 -8.20
CA PRO A 180 51.85 -7.46 -7.94
C PRO A 180 50.36 -7.12 -7.78
N ALA A 181 49.49 -7.78 -8.54
CA ALA A 181 48.04 -7.54 -8.48
C ALA A 181 47.47 -8.10 -7.16
N VAL A 182 47.92 -9.29 -6.78
CA VAL A 182 47.56 -9.93 -5.51
C VAL A 182 48.03 -9.10 -4.32
N LEU A 183 49.25 -8.55 -4.35
CA LEU A 183 49.77 -7.69 -3.29
C LEU A 183 48.90 -6.44 -3.10
N VAL A 184 48.63 -5.72 -4.19
CA VAL A 184 47.81 -4.51 -4.16
C VAL A 184 46.38 -4.82 -3.72
N GLY A 185 45.80 -5.92 -4.20
CA GLY A 185 44.49 -6.40 -3.78
C GLY A 185 44.44 -6.77 -2.30
N ALA A 186 45.42 -7.54 -1.81
CA ALA A 186 45.52 -7.95 -0.41
C ALA A 186 45.66 -6.75 0.52
N VAL A 187 46.50 -5.76 0.17
CA VAL A 187 46.63 -4.50 0.92
C VAL A 187 45.30 -3.74 0.94
N THR A 188 44.61 -3.66 -0.20
CA THR A 188 43.30 -3.01 -0.27
C THR A 188 42.29 -3.69 0.66
N VAL A 189 42.20 -5.02 0.64
CA VAL A 189 41.32 -5.80 1.53
C VAL A 189 41.71 -5.60 2.99
N ALA A 190 43.01 -5.68 3.31
CA ALA A 190 43.51 -5.49 4.67
C ALA A 190 43.14 -4.12 5.23
N VAL A 191 43.31 -3.05 4.44
CA VAL A 191 42.90 -1.70 4.84
C VAL A 191 41.38 -1.63 5.01
N LEU A 192 40.58 -2.14 4.07
CA LEU A 192 39.11 -2.10 4.18
C LEU A 192 38.56 -2.79 5.42
N LEU A 193 39.17 -3.92 5.82
CA LEU A 193 38.75 -4.68 7.00
C LEU A 193 39.36 -4.13 8.31
N GLY A 194 40.58 -3.59 8.25
CA GLY A 194 41.31 -3.08 9.40
C GLY A 194 40.93 -1.64 9.80
N TRP A 195 40.64 -0.77 8.81
CA TRP A 195 40.40 0.67 9.03
C TRP A 195 39.29 0.95 10.05
N PRO A 196 38.12 0.27 10.02
CA PRO A 196 37.05 0.53 10.99
C PRO A 196 37.34 0.00 12.41
N ARG A 197 38.49 -0.64 12.64
CA ARG A 197 38.90 -1.19 13.94
C ARG A 197 40.05 -0.39 14.58
N LEU A 198 40.53 0.64 13.89
CA LEU A 198 41.69 1.44 14.32
C LEU A 198 41.41 2.27 15.58
N ASP A 199 40.14 2.62 15.80
CA ASP A 199 39.62 3.30 16.98
C ASP A 199 39.60 2.41 18.24
N ARG A 200 39.66 1.08 18.08
CA ARG A 200 39.63 0.11 19.19
C ARG A 200 41.03 -0.28 19.69
N LEU A 201 42.09 0.30 19.14
CA LEU A 201 43.46 0.02 19.57
C LEU A 201 43.74 0.69 20.93
N PRO A 202 44.41 0.01 21.88
CA PRO A 202 44.70 0.59 23.19
C PRO A 202 45.78 1.68 23.12
N GLY A 203 45.65 2.71 23.98
CA GLY A 203 46.65 3.77 24.17
C GLY A 203 46.63 4.89 23.11
N ARG A 204 47.76 5.59 22.94
CA ARG A 204 47.93 6.72 21.99
C ARG A 204 47.67 6.32 20.53
N ALA A 205 47.82 5.04 20.20
CA ALA A 205 47.51 4.50 18.88
C ALA A 205 46.01 4.55 18.57
N GLY A 206 45.14 4.34 19.56
CA GLY A 206 43.69 4.44 19.41
C GLY A 206 43.19 5.87 19.21
N GLU A 207 43.80 6.85 19.89
CA GLU A 207 43.46 8.27 19.69
C GLU A 207 43.84 8.76 18.28
N PHE A 208 45.02 8.38 17.81
CA PHE A 208 45.45 8.64 16.44
C PHE A 208 44.56 7.88 15.44
N GLY A 209 44.24 6.62 15.74
CA GLY A 209 43.34 5.78 14.97
C GLY A 209 41.93 6.38 14.84
N ALA A 210 41.38 6.95 15.91
CA ALA A 210 40.08 7.63 15.90
C ALA A 210 40.09 8.91 15.04
N ARG A 211 41.22 9.61 14.95
CA ARG A 211 41.37 10.76 14.03
C ARG A 211 41.43 10.31 12.57
N LEU A 212 42.17 9.23 12.29
CA LEU A 212 42.27 8.63 10.95
C LEU A 212 40.95 7.98 10.48
N ALA A 213 40.19 7.39 11.40
CA ALA A 213 38.90 6.76 11.11
C ALA A 213 37.83 7.75 10.60
N LYS A 214 38.07 9.07 10.70
CA LYS A 214 37.24 10.10 10.04
C LYS A 214 37.34 10.05 8.51
N VAL A 215 38.44 9.53 7.96
CA VAL A 215 38.59 9.31 6.52
C VAL A 215 37.86 8.02 6.14
N PRO A 216 37.02 8.03 5.09
CA PRO A 216 36.33 6.83 4.66
C PRO A 216 37.27 5.69 4.27
N GLY A 217 37.02 4.49 4.81
CA GLY A 217 37.81 3.28 4.55
C GLY A 217 38.04 2.97 3.05
N PRO A 218 37.03 3.09 2.15
CA PRO A 218 37.23 2.91 0.71
C PRO A 218 38.28 3.84 0.09
N LEU A 219 38.29 5.11 0.51
CA LEU A 219 39.26 6.09 0.02
C LEU A 219 40.65 5.77 0.55
N ALA A 220 40.77 5.48 1.85
CA ALA A 220 42.03 5.10 2.47
C ALA A 220 42.64 3.86 1.82
N ALA A 221 41.82 2.85 1.52
CA ALA A 221 42.27 1.62 0.89
C ALA A 221 42.80 1.87 -0.52
N VAL A 222 42.06 2.57 -1.37
CA VAL A 222 42.50 2.91 -2.74
C VAL A 222 43.74 3.80 -2.73
N ALA A 223 43.79 4.81 -1.86
CA ALA A 223 44.95 5.70 -1.75
C ALA A 223 46.21 4.96 -1.29
N THR A 224 46.11 4.10 -0.28
CA THR A 224 47.23 3.31 0.24
C THR A 224 47.74 2.31 -0.81
N ALA A 225 46.83 1.63 -1.49
CA ALA A 225 47.14 0.69 -2.56
C ALA A 225 47.81 1.40 -3.76
N THR A 226 47.34 2.59 -4.12
CA THR A 226 47.93 3.42 -5.17
C THR A 226 49.33 3.91 -4.78
N ALA A 227 49.51 4.41 -3.55
CA ALA A 227 50.81 4.85 -3.05
C ALA A 227 51.83 3.71 -3.03
N LEU A 228 51.42 2.51 -2.61
CA LEU A 228 52.27 1.31 -2.62
C LEU A 228 52.68 0.93 -4.05
N ALA A 229 51.74 0.92 -4.99
CA ALA A 229 52.01 0.60 -6.38
C ALA A 229 53.02 1.57 -7.01
N LEU A 230 52.90 2.88 -6.71
CA LEU A 230 53.83 3.91 -7.17
C LEU A 230 55.21 3.80 -6.49
N ALA A 231 55.25 3.54 -5.18
CA ALA A 231 56.49 3.45 -4.42
C ALA A 231 57.35 2.25 -4.82
N LEU A 232 56.72 1.15 -5.22
CA LEU A 232 57.39 -0.09 -5.64
C LEU A 232 57.50 -0.23 -7.16
N ASP A 233 57.10 0.79 -7.93
CA ASP A 233 57.06 0.79 -9.41
C ASP A 233 56.42 -0.49 -9.99
N LEU A 234 55.28 -0.90 -9.40
CA LEU A 234 54.61 -2.13 -9.79
C LEU A 234 53.96 -1.97 -11.18
N ARG A 235 54.32 -2.86 -12.11
CA ARG A 235 53.69 -2.94 -13.43
C ARG A 235 52.27 -3.52 -13.30
N LEU A 236 51.30 -2.63 -13.20
CA LEU A 236 49.88 -2.96 -13.06
C LEU A 236 49.07 -2.27 -14.15
N ALA A 237 47.93 -2.87 -14.49
CA ALA A 237 46.92 -2.19 -15.27
C ALA A 237 46.33 -1.03 -14.45
N HIS A 238 46.31 0.16 -15.04
CA HIS A 238 45.84 1.39 -14.43
C HIS A 238 44.52 1.85 -15.07
N ILE A 239 43.84 2.77 -14.40
CA ILE A 239 42.62 3.39 -14.94
C ILE A 239 42.91 4.15 -16.23
N GLU A 240 42.26 3.73 -17.31
CA GLU A 240 42.15 4.53 -18.53
C GLU A 240 40.87 5.37 -18.49
N LEU A 241 41.04 6.70 -18.39
CA LEU A 241 39.93 7.64 -18.56
C LEU A 241 39.86 8.09 -20.02
N PRO A 242 38.85 7.68 -20.80
CA PRO A 242 38.65 8.23 -22.14
C PRO A 242 38.45 9.75 -22.06
N SER A 243 38.92 10.46 -23.09
CA SER A 243 38.59 11.88 -23.24
C SER A 243 37.07 12.03 -23.36
N TRP A 244 36.50 13.05 -22.71
CA TRP A 244 35.06 13.33 -22.76
C TRP A 244 34.70 13.78 -24.18
N GLN A 245 34.47 12.81 -25.07
CA GLN A 245 34.05 13.06 -26.43
C GLN A 245 32.52 13.00 -26.47
N PRO A 246 31.82 14.09 -26.84
CA PRO A 246 30.35 14.11 -26.85
C PRO A 246 29.73 13.00 -27.69
N GLN A 247 30.42 12.56 -28.74
CA GLN A 247 29.94 11.57 -29.69
C GLN A 247 29.90 10.14 -29.14
N SER A 248 30.73 9.80 -28.14
CA SER A 248 30.75 8.47 -27.52
C SER A 248 29.69 8.29 -26.42
N LEU A 249 29.05 9.37 -25.98
CA LEU A 249 28.09 9.42 -24.87
C LEU A 249 26.62 9.30 -25.30
N VAL A 250 26.32 9.55 -26.59
CA VAL A 250 24.94 9.50 -27.10
C VAL A 250 24.43 8.05 -27.15
N PRO A 251 23.23 7.75 -26.60
CA PRO A 251 22.61 6.43 -26.74
C PRO A 251 22.51 5.99 -28.19
N ALA A 252 22.83 4.74 -28.47
CA ALA A 252 22.54 4.12 -29.76
C ALA A 252 21.27 3.28 -29.65
N LEU A 253 20.50 3.22 -30.74
CA LEU A 253 19.39 2.27 -30.81
C LEU A 253 19.94 0.84 -30.62
N PRO A 254 19.40 0.07 -29.64
CA PRO A 254 19.83 -1.29 -29.41
C PRO A 254 19.49 -2.16 -30.63
N HIS A 255 20.44 -2.98 -31.06
CA HIS A 255 20.22 -3.98 -32.11
C HIS A 255 19.63 -5.24 -31.48
N GLY A 256 18.58 -5.82 -32.07
CA GLY A 256 17.93 -7.04 -31.55
C GLY A 256 16.42 -7.00 -31.63
N SER A 257 15.75 -7.99 -31.03
CA SER A 257 14.29 -8.03 -30.98
C SER A 257 13.73 -6.97 -30.03
N LEU A 258 12.64 -6.32 -30.43
CA LEU A 258 11.95 -5.32 -29.59
C LEU A 258 11.58 -5.92 -28.22
N ALA A 259 11.17 -7.19 -28.19
CA ALA A 259 10.87 -7.92 -26.96
C ALA A 259 12.09 -8.05 -26.03
N GLY A 260 13.29 -8.32 -26.56
CA GLY A 260 14.52 -8.41 -25.77
C GLY A 260 14.91 -7.07 -25.15
N VAL A 261 14.79 -5.98 -25.92
CA VAL A 261 15.07 -4.62 -25.45
C VAL A 261 14.05 -4.17 -24.39
N LEU A 262 12.77 -4.48 -24.61
CA LEU A 262 11.70 -4.20 -23.64
C LEU A 262 11.94 -4.99 -22.34
N ALA A 263 12.29 -6.27 -22.43
CA ALA A 263 12.61 -7.11 -21.28
C ALA A 263 13.82 -6.56 -20.49
N ALA A 264 14.85 -6.08 -21.20
CA ALA A 264 16.01 -5.43 -20.59
C ALA A 264 15.61 -4.16 -19.83
N ALA A 265 14.82 -3.27 -20.46
CA ALA A 265 14.34 -2.04 -19.83
C ALA A 265 13.44 -2.31 -18.62
N LEU A 266 12.54 -3.29 -18.71
CA LEU A 266 11.70 -3.73 -17.60
C LEU A 266 12.53 -4.31 -16.44
N THR A 267 13.58 -5.08 -16.74
CA THR A 267 14.47 -5.63 -15.71
C THR A 267 15.20 -4.52 -14.96
N VAL A 268 15.80 -3.56 -15.69
CA VAL A 268 16.46 -2.40 -15.08
C VAL A 268 15.46 -1.57 -14.27
N THR A 269 14.27 -1.31 -14.82
CA THR A 269 13.18 -0.59 -14.14
C THR A 269 12.80 -1.26 -12.83
N ALA A 270 12.53 -2.57 -12.84
CA ALA A 270 12.07 -3.29 -11.67
C ALA A 270 13.11 -3.26 -10.55
N VAL A 271 14.36 -3.61 -10.87
CA VAL A 271 15.43 -3.69 -9.86
C VAL A 271 15.79 -2.30 -9.33
N ALA A 272 15.96 -1.31 -10.22
CA ALA A 272 16.26 0.07 -9.80
C ALA A 272 15.15 0.67 -8.93
N SER A 273 13.88 0.37 -9.23
CA SER A 273 12.74 0.86 -8.46
C SER A 273 12.66 0.21 -7.10
N VAL A 274 12.72 -1.13 -7.02
CA VAL A 274 12.66 -1.87 -5.75
C VAL A 274 13.80 -1.46 -4.82
N GLU A 275 15.03 -1.40 -5.33
CA GLU A 275 16.18 -0.99 -4.53
C GLU A 275 16.06 0.46 -4.03
N SER A 276 15.58 1.38 -4.87
CA SER A 276 15.38 2.77 -4.49
C SER A 276 14.28 2.94 -3.44
N LEU A 277 13.16 2.23 -3.58
CA LEU A 277 12.04 2.30 -2.64
C LEU A 277 12.42 1.69 -1.28
N LEU A 278 13.12 0.57 -1.27
CA LEU A 278 13.62 -0.03 -0.02
C LEU A 278 14.66 0.85 0.66
N SER A 279 15.53 1.50 -0.13
CA SER A 279 16.48 2.48 0.40
C SER A 279 15.76 3.71 0.97
N ALA A 280 14.71 4.20 0.30
CA ALA A 280 13.89 5.31 0.77
C ALA A 280 13.24 4.99 2.13
N VAL A 281 12.60 3.81 2.25
CA VAL A 281 11.99 3.34 3.52
C VAL A 281 13.04 3.21 4.62
N ALA A 282 14.24 2.70 4.31
CA ALA A 282 15.32 2.58 5.29
C ALA A 282 15.81 3.96 5.76
N VAL A 283 15.97 4.92 4.84
CA VAL A 283 16.41 6.29 5.15
C VAL A 283 15.36 7.04 5.96
N ASP A 284 14.10 6.92 5.60
CA ASP A 284 12.95 7.47 6.33
C ASP A 284 12.94 6.96 7.78
N ARG A 285 13.12 5.65 7.96
CA ARG A 285 13.22 5.04 9.31
C ARG A 285 14.42 5.55 10.09
N MET A 286 15.59 5.69 9.45
CA MET A 286 16.81 6.20 10.10
C MET A 286 16.73 7.68 10.47
N SER A 287 16.04 8.48 9.66
CA SER A 287 15.92 9.93 9.84
C SER A 287 14.66 10.35 10.59
N GLN A 288 13.82 9.37 10.98
CA GLN A 288 12.52 9.59 11.62
C GLN A 288 11.63 10.56 10.82
N ARG A 289 11.62 10.42 9.50
CA ARG A 289 10.84 11.23 8.56
C ARG A 289 10.03 10.32 7.65
N THR A 290 8.99 10.87 7.03
CA THR A 290 8.21 10.17 6.01
C THR A 290 8.39 10.86 4.66
N GLY A 291 8.83 10.09 3.66
CA GLY A 291 9.00 10.53 2.28
C GLY A 291 7.82 10.14 1.38
N ASP A 292 7.69 10.84 0.26
CA ASP A 292 6.75 10.48 -0.80
C ASP A 292 7.41 9.49 -1.78
N LEU A 293 7.06 8.20 -1.65
CA LEU A 293 7.63 7.13 -2.46
C LEU A 293 7.34 7.25 -3.97
N ASP A 294 6.19 7.81 -4.35
CA ASP A 294 5.84 7.99 -5.77
C ASP A 294 6.59 9.17 -6.39
N ARG A 295 6.83 10.23 -5.59
CA ARG A 295 7.77 11.30 -5.95
C ARG A 295 9.20 10.79 -6.03
N GLU A 296 9.59 9.90 -5.12
CA GLU A 296 10.90 9.29 -5.14
C GLU A 296 11.11 8.47 -6.42
N LEU A 297 10.15 7.61 -6.77
CA LEU A 297 10.19 6.81 -7.99
C LEU A 297 10.27 7.68 -9.27
N ARG A 298 9.54 8.81 -9.30
CA ARG A 298 9.67 9.79 -10.40
C ARG A 298 11.06 10.44 -10.44
N GLY A 299 11.63 10.78 -9.29
CA GLY A 299 12.98 11.33 -9.19
C GLY A 299 14.05 10.35 -9.70
N GLN A 300 13.95 9.07 -9.34
CA GLN A 300 14.79 8.00 -9.90
C GLN A 300 14.63 7.87 -11.41
N GLY A 301 13.38 7.90 -11.90
CA GLY A 301 13.10 7.81 -13.33
C GLY A 301 13.71 8.97 -14.12
N LEU A 302 13.61 10.19 -13.61
CA LEU A 302 14.25 11.36 -14.20
C LEU A 302 15.78 11.23 -14.18
N ALA A 303 16.36 10.75 -13.09
CA ALA A 303 17.79 10.54 -12.99
C ALA A 303 18.30 9.46 -13.96
N ASN A 304 17.57 8.35 -14.12
CA ASN A 304 17.92 7.30 -15.08
C ASN A 304 17.78 7.76 -16.54
N LEU A 305 16.75 8.54 -16.84
CA LEU A 305 16.60 9.19 -18.14
C LEU A 305 17.82 10.07 -18.45
N VAL A 306 18.17 10.99 -17.54
CA VAL A 306 19.31 11.90 -17.72
C VAL A 306 20.63 11.12 -17.78
N SER A 307 20.82 10.14 -16.89
CA SER A 307 22.04 9.32 -16.83
C SER A 307 22.27 8.61 -18.15
N GLY A 308 21.24 7.91 -18.67
CA GLY A 308 21.35 7.24 -19.97
C GLY A 308 21.68 8.20 -21.12
N LEU A 309 21.06 9.39 -21.15
CA LEU A 309 21.31 10.40 -22.19
C LEU A 309 22.75 10.95 -22.19
N VAL A 310 23.39 11.05 -21.02
CA VAL A 310 24.77 11.53 -20.89
C VAL A 310 25.80 10.41 -20.87
N GLY A 311 25.41 9.18 -21.19
CA GLY A 311 26.31 8.02 -21.18
C GLY A 311 26.76 7.60 -19.78
N GLY A 312 25.86 7.70 -18.80
CA GLY A 312 26.02 7.25 -17.42
C GLY A 312 25.43 5.86 -17.18
N LEU A 313 25.88 5.22 -16.10
CA LEU A 313 25.30 3.96 -15.60
C LEU A 313 23.86 4.13 -15.09
N PRO A 314 23.07 3.05 -15.04
CA PRO A 314 21.81 3.02 -14.29
C PRO A 314 21.99 3.44 -12.83
N ILE A 315 21.06 4.25 -12.36
CA ILE A 315 21.01 4.87 -11.03
C ILE A 315 19.91 4.20 -10.19
N ALA A 316 20.23 3.97 -8.91
CA ALA A 316 19.23 3.67 -7.89
C ALA A 316 19.59 4.34 -6.57
N GLY A 317 18.65 4.35 -5.62
CA GLY A 317 18.90 4.71 -4.23
C GLY A 317 19.96 3.79 -3.61
N GLY A 318 20.99 4.38 -2.99
CA GLY A 318 22.09 3.62 -2.41
C GLY A 318 22.02 3.59 -0.88
N ALA A 319 21.74 2.43 -0.29
CA ALA A 319 21.70 2.26 1.16
C ALA A 319 22.99 2.75 1.86
N VAL A 320 24.16 2.36 1.36
CA VAL A 320 25.47 2.74 1.97
C VAL A 320 25.68 4.26 1.95
N ARG A 321 25.46 4.91 0.80
CA ARG A 321 25.64 6.37 0.64
C ARG A 321 24.64 7.15 1.49
N SER A 322 23.38 6.71 1.51
CA SER A 322 22.31 7.37 2.26
C SER A 322 22.47 7.19 3.77
N THR A 323 22.89 6.00 4.22
CA THR A 323 23.24 5.74 5.63
C THR A 323 24.40 6.63 6.06
N ALA A 324 25.43 6.78 5.21
CA ALA A 324 26.56 7.67 5.48
C ALA A 324 26.13 9.14 5.54
N ASN A 325 25.21 9.56 4.66
CA ASN A 325 24.65 10.91 4.67
C ASN A 325 23.93 11.22 5.99
N VAL A 326 23.04 10.32 6.42
CA VAL A 326 22.30 10.46 7.69
C VAL A 326 23.26 10.45 8.89
N ARG A 327 24.23 9.52 8.92
CA ARG A 327 25.22 9.43 10.01
C ARG A 327 26.19 10.60 10.06
N ALA A 328 26.48 11.22 8.92
CA ALA A 328 27.30 12.43 8.85
C ALA A 328 26.52 13.70 9.26
N GLY A 329 25.24 13.58 9.64
CA GLY A 329 24.42 14.69 10.10
C GLY A 329 23.71 15.46 8.99
N GLY A 330 23.58 14.87 7.78
CA GLY A 330 22.82 15.48 6.70
C GLY A 330 21.38 15.79 7.13
N GLN A 331 20.95 17.03 6.93
CA GLN A 331 19.66 17.54 7.36
C GLN A 331 18.70 17.84 6.22
N THR A 332 19.22 18.23 5.04
CA THR A 332 18.39 18.58 3.89
C THR A 332 18.88 17.90 2.60
N ARG A 333 18.08 18.05 1.54
CA ARG A 333 18.41 17.58 0.19
C ARG A 333 19.70 18.15 -0.38
N TRP A 334 20.16 19.29 0.14
CA TRP A 334 21.40 19.92 -0.30
C TRP A 334 22.64 19.07 -0.04
N ALA A 335 22.64 18.21 0.98
CA ALA A 335 23.74 17.28 1.19
C ALA A 335 23.94 16.33 -0.02
N SER A 336 22.84 15.83 -0.59
CA SER A 336 22.84 14.96 -1.78
C SER A 336 23.21 15.73 -3.06
N VAL A 337 22.67 16.94 -3.22
CA VAL A 337 22.97 17.81 -4.38
C VAL A 337 24.45 18.23 -4.38
N LEU A 338 24.96 18.73 -3.26
CA LEU A 338 26.36 19.12 -3.12
C LEU A 338 27.29 17.93 -3.36
N HIS A 339 26.92 16.74 -2.89
CA HIS A 339 27.66 15.51 -3.19
C HIS A 339 27.81 15.31 -4.70
N GLY A 340 26.72 15.39 -5.47
CA GLY A 340 26.77 15.26 -6.92
C GLY A 340 27.60 16.35 -7.60
N VAL A 341 27.55 17.58 -7.09
CA VAL A 341 28.41 18.69 -7.55
C VAL A 341 29.89 18.39 -7.30
N TRP A 342 30.26 17.87 -6.12
CA TRP A 342 31.64 17.48 -5.83
C TRP A 342 32.13 16.36 -6.74
N VAL A 343 31.29 15.37 -7.05
CA VAL A 343 31.63 14.31 -8.01
C VAL A 343 31.89 14.89 -9.39
N LEU A 344 31.03 15.80 -9.87
CA LEU A 344 31.21 16.45 -11.16
C LEU A 344 32.50 17.27 -11.19
N ALA A 345 32.75 18.08 -10.17
CA ALA A 345 33.98 18.86 -10.04
C ALA A 345 35.23 17.96 -10.00
N ALA A 346 35.19 16.85 -9.26
CA ALA A 346 36.26 15.88 -9.19
C ALA A 346 36.51 15.17 -10.52
N ALA A 347 35.45 14.80 -11.24
CA ALA A 347 35.56 14.16 -12.54
C ALA A 347 36.27 15.07 -13.58
N LEU A 348 36.03 16.39 -13.49
CA LEU A 348 36.65 17.38 -14.36
C LEU A 348 38.08 17.78 -13.91
N ALA A 349 38.31 17.92 -12.60
CA ALA A 349 39.56 18.46 -12.05
C ALA A 349 40.64 17.40 -11.68
N LEU A 350 40.24 16.17 -11.35
CA LEU A 350 41.13 15.13 -10.80
C LEU A 350 41.46 14.00 -11.78
N ALA A 351 41.18 14.16 -13.07
CA ALA A 351 41.41 13.14 -14.10
C ALA A 351 42.85 12.58 -14.11
N GLY A 352 43.86 13.44 -13.90
CA GLY A 352 45.26 13.01 -13.84
C GLY A 352 45.61 12.15 -12.62
N GLY A 353 44.98 12.41 -11.47
CA GLY A 353 45.16 11.60 -10.25
C GLY A 353 44.47 10.25 -10.35
N LEU A 354 43.27 10.21 -10.91
CA LEU A 354 42.49 8.98 -11.08
C LEU A 354 43.19 7.96 -11.98
N ARG A 355 43.91 8.41 -13.03
CA ARG A 355 44.70 7.53 -13.91
C ARG A 355 45.81 6.74 -13.20
N ARG A 356 46.23 7.16 -12.01
CA ARG A 356 47.27 6.47 -11.22
C ARG A 356 46.73 5.33 -10.38
N ILE A 357 45.41 5.15 -10.31
CA ILE A 357 44.80 4.10 -9.48
C ILE A 357 44.95 2.73 -10.18
N PRO A 358 45.53 1.71 -9.52
CA PRO A 358 45.60 0.37 -10.07
C PRO A 358 44.21 -0.30 -10.13
N LEU A 359 43.91 -1.02 -11.21
CA LEU A 359 42.64 -1.75 -11.36
C LEU A 359 42.44 -2.81 -10.27
N ALA A 360 43.52 -3.45 -9.82
CA ALA A 360 43.48 -4.44 -8.74
C ALA A 360 42.94 -3.86 -7.41
N ALA A 361 43.20 -2.58 -7.14
CA ALA A 361 42.67 -1.91 -5.94
C ALA A 361 41.14 -1.69 -6.05
N LEU A 362 40.65 -1.26 -7.20
CA LEU A 362 39.21 -1.12 -7.43
C LEU A 362 38.49 -2.47 -7.43
N ALA A 363 39.09 -3.50 -8.05
CA ALA A 363 38.55 -4.85 -8.04
C ALA A 363 38.47 -5.42 -6.62
N ALA A 364 39.51 -5.25 -5.80
CA ALA A 364 39.50 -5.66 -4.41
C ALA A 364 38.45 -4.90 -3.57
N LEU A 365 38.25 -3.60 -3.81
CA LEU A 365 37.18 -2.83 -3.18
C LEU A 365 35.80 -3.43 -3.52
N VAL A 366 35.54 -3.68 -4.80
CA VAL A 366 34.25 -4.22 -5.26
C VAL A 366 34.05 -5.67 -4.79
N LEU A 367 35.11 -6.48 -4.77
CA LEU A 367 35.12 -7.82 -4.20
C LEU A 367 34.64 -7.80 -2.74
N VAL A 368 35.22 -6.93 -1.91
CA VAL A 368 34.82 -6.79 -0.50
C VAL A 368 33.38 -6.33 -0.38
N VAL A 369 32.93 -5.38 -1.22
CA VAL A 369 31.53 -4.93 -1.18
C VAL A 369 30.58 -6.08 -1.59
N GLY A 370 30.90 -6.83 -2.65
CA GLY A 370 30.12 -7.99 -3.07
C GLY A 370 30.00 -9.05 -1.98
N LEU A 371 31.09 -9.34 -1.27
CA LEU A 371 31.09 -10.24 -0.12
C LEU A 371 30.27 -9.69 1.06
N GLN A 372 30.26 -8.37 1.29
CA GLN A 372 29.46 -7.75 2.36
C GLN A 372 27.95 -7.78 2.10
N MET A 373 27.51 -7.93 0.85
CA MET A 373 26.10 -8.09 0.50
C MET A 373 25.54 -9.45 0.98
N VAL A 374 26.40 -10.44 1.22
CA VAL A 374 26.03 -11.74 1.82
C VAL A 374 26.10 -11.62 3.34
N SER A 375 24.95 -11.45 3.99
CA SER A 375 24.88 -11.28 5.45
C SER A 375 24.37 -12.53 6.16
N PHE A 376 25.20 -13.09 7.04
CA PHE A 376 24.83 -14.23 7.89
C PHE A 376 23.67 -13.91 8.85
N ALA A 377 23.57 -12.65 9.30
CA ALA A 377 22.47 -12.21 10.16
C ALA A 377 21.10 -12.29 9.45
N HIS A 378 21.06 -11.93 8.16
CA HIS A 378 19.84 -12.03 7.35
C HIS A 378 19.48 -13.49 7.06
N ILE A 379 20.47 -14.34 6.78
CA ILE A 379 20.27 -15.78 6.61
C ILE A 379 19.63 -16.38 7.87
N ARG A 380 20.11 -16.02 9.07
CA ARG A 380 19.54 -16.48 10.34
C ARG A 380 18.11 -15.98 10.56
N ASN A 381 17.83 -14.72 10.23
CA ASN A 381 16.49 -14.13 10.38
C ASN A 381 15.47 -14.76 9.41
N VAL A 382 15.85 -14.95 8.13
CA VAL A 382 15.02 -15.59 7.11
C VAL A 382 14.79 -17.08 7.40
N HIS A 383 15.79 -17.76 7.98
CA HIS A 383 15.65 -19.14 8.46
C HIS A 383 14.61 -19.26 9.57
N ARG A 384 14.56 -18.29 10.49
CA ARG A 384 13.57 -18.25 11.57
C ARG A 384 12.13 -18.14 11.06
N HIS A 385 11.90 -17.46 9.94
CA HIS A 385 10.56 -17.23 9.37
C HIS A 385 10.15 -18.27 8.31
N ARG A 386 10.88 -19.38 8.15
CA ARG A 386 10.66 -20.41 7.10
C ARG A 386 10.59 -19.86 5.67
N GLU A 387 11.23 -18.72 5.40
CA GLU A 387 11.38 -18.15 4.06
C GLU A 387 12.74 -18.50 3.44
N PHE A 388 13.54 -19.33 4.11
CA PHE A 388 14.86 -19.77 3.63
C PHE A 388 14.85 -20.38 2.22
N PRO A 389 13.86 -21.21 1.82
CA PRO A 389 13.81 -21.71 0.45
C PRO A 389 13.68 -20.60 -0.59
N VAL A 390 12.89 -19.54 -0.29
CA VAL A 390 12.74 -18.37 -1.18
C VAL A 390 14.07 -17.68 -1.37
N TYR A 391 14.78 -17.38 -0.27
CA TYR A 391 16.09 -16.75 -0.31
C TYR A 391 17.11 -17.60 -1.08
N LEU A 392 17.20 -18.90 -0.78
CA LEU A 392 18.19 -19.80 -1.37
C LEU A 392 17.95 -19.99 -2.87
N ILE A 393 16.69 -20.23 -3.27
CA ILE A 393 16.33 -20.39 -4.69
C ILE A 393 16.58 -19.09 -5.45
N THR A 394 16.21 -17.94 -4.88
CA THR A 394 16.51 -16.63 -5.49
C THR A 394 18.00 -16.47 -5.70
N MET A 395 18.82 -16.67 -4.66
CA MET A 395 20.27 -16.52 -4.73
C MET A 395 20.92 -17.45 -5.78
N LEU A 396 20.60 -18.74 -5.75
CA LEU A 396 21.13 -19.72 -6.69
C LEU A 396 20.70 -19.43 -8.13
N ALA A 397 19.43 -19.06 -8.33
CA ALA A 397 18.93 -18.70 -9.64
C ALA A 397 19.55 -17.41 -10.18
N VAL A 398 19.86 -16.41 -9.32
CA VAL A 398 20.62 -15.23 -9.73
C VAL A 398 22.03 -15.61 -10.20
N VAL A 399 22.72 -16.49 -9.48
CA VAL A 399 24.07 -16.94 -9.83
C VAL A 399 24.08 -17.76 -11.12
N ALA A 400 23.09 -18.62 -11.32
CA ALA A 400 23.02 -19.52 -12.47
C ALA A 400 22.45 -18.85 -13.74
N PHE A 401 21.37 -18.07 -13.60
CA PHE A 401 20.54 -17.59 -14.71
C PHE A 401 20.42 -16.05 -14.78
N GLY A 402 20.99 -15.33 -13.81
CA GLY A 402 20.92 -13.87 -13.73
C GLY A 402 19.72 -13.34 -12.94
N VAL A 403 19.71 -12.02 -12.73
CA VAL A 403 18.81 -11.36 -11.77
C VAL A 403 17.32 -11.53 -12.09
N LEU A 404 16.93 -11.40 -13.36
CA LEU A 404 15.52 -11.48 -13.77
C LEU A 404 14.92 -12.85 -13.42
N TRP A 405 15.57 -13.94 -13.84
CA TRP A 405 15.16 -15.30 -13.52
C TRP A 405 15.22 -15.58 -12.02
N GLY A 406 16.24 -15.04 -11.33
CA GLY A 406 16.35 -15.15 -9.89
C GLY A 406 15.16 -14.57 -9.13
N VAL A 407 14.78 -13.32 -9.42
CA VAL A 407 13.61 -12.68 -8.80
C VAL A 407 12.31 -13.39 -9.19
N GLY A 408 12.16 -13.81 -10.46
CA GLY A 408 10.99 -14.54 -10.93
C GLY A 408 10.79 -15.89 -10.23
N LEU A 409 11.85 -16.71 -10.14
CA LEU A 409 11.83 -17.99 -9.43
C LEU A 409 11.65 -17.78 -7.91
N GLY A 410 12.25 -16.74 -7.34
CA GLY A 410 12.04 -16.33 -5.96
C GLY A 410 10.58 -16.00 -5.66
N ALA A 411 9.97 -15.15 -6.49
CA ALA A 411 8.56 -14.77 -6.38
C ALA A 411 7.63 -15.98 -6.55
N ALA A 412 7.88 -16.83 -7.56
CA ALA A 412 7.12 -18.06 -7.76
C ALA A 412 7.20 -18.99 -6.54
N THR A 413 8.39 -19.13 -5.95
CA THR A 413 8.60 -19.91 -4.72
C THR A 413 7.85 -19.28 -3.54
N ALA A 414 7.89 -17.96 -3.39
CA ALA A 414 7.20 -17.25 -2.31
C ALA A 414 5.68 -17.43 -2.42
N VAL A 415 5.12 -17.31 -3.62
CA VAL A 415 3.70 -17.55 -3.91
C VAL A 415 3.34 -19.00 -3.64
N LEU A 416 4.14 -19.96 -4.12
CA LEU A 416 3.88 -21.38 -3.89
C LEU A 416 3.89 -21.74 -2.40
N LEU A 417 4.84 -21.20 -1.63
CA LEU A 417 4.89 -21.40 -0.18
C LEU A 417 3.74 -20.70 0.54
N ALA A 418 3.32 -19.51 0.08
CA ALA A 418 2.15 -18.83 0.62
C ALA A 418 0.88 -19.68 0.37
N LEU A 419 0.67 -20.15 -0.86
CA LEU A 419 -0.44 -21.05 -1.22
C LEU A 419 -0.38 -22.35 -0.41
N TYR A 420 0.80 -22.97 -0.31
CA TYR A 420 0.98 -24.19 0.49
C TYR A 420 0.65 -23.97 1.98
N ARG A 421 1.04 -22.83 2.55
CA ARG A 421 0.67 -22.47 3.93
C ARG A 421 -0.84 -22.32 4.10
N LEU A 422 -1.54 -21.76 3.12
CA LEU A 422 -3.01 -21.66 3.13
C LEU A 422 -3.72 -23.02 3.02
N THR A 423 -3.03 -24.09 2.58
CA THR A 423 -3.61 -25.46 2.54
C THR A 423 -3.45 -26.26 3.84
N ARG A 424 -2.64 -25.77 4.79
CA ARG A 424 -2.40 -26.48 6.06
C ARG A 424 -3.46 -26.11 7.09
N ALA A 425 -4.66 -26.65 6.92
CA ALA A 425 -5.63 -26.77 8.00
C ALA A 425 -5.33 -28.01 8.83
N HIS A 426 -5.34 -27.88 10.16
CA HIS A 426 -5.25 -29.00 11.09
C HIS A 426 -6.63 -29.26 11.70
N VAL A 427 -7.00 -30.53 11.86
CA VAL A 427 -8.27 -30.94 12.46
C VAL A 427 -7.95 -31.99 13.51
N ASP A 428 -8.09 -31.62 14.77
CA ASP A 428 -7.87 -32.50 15.92
C ASP A 428 -9.22 -32.87 16.53
N VAL A 429 -9.34 -34.13 16.97
CA VAL A 429 -10.55 -34.64 17.61
C VAL A 429 -10.16 -35.17 18.98
N GLU A 430 -10.68 -34.52 20.02
CA GLU A 430 -10.46 -34.89 21.42
C GLU A 430 -11.75 -35.45 22.01
N THR A 431 -11.67 -36.64 22.62
CA THR A 431 -12.80 -37.24 23.33
C THR A 431 -12.66 -36.97 24.82
N GLY A 432 -13.63 -36.26 25.39
CA GLY A 432 -13.68 -35.96 26.81
C GLY A 432 -14.05 -37.18 27.66
N PRO A 433 -13.74 -37.15 28.98
CA PRO A 433 -14.04 -38.24 29.90
C PRO A 433 -15.55 -38.53 30.06
N ASP A 434 -16.42 -37.57 29.72
CA ASP A 434 -17.88 -37.69 29.79
C ASP A 434 -18.50 -38.25 28.48
N GLY A 435 -17.67 -38.65 27.51
CA GLY A 435 -18.11 -39.12 26.19
C GLY A 435 -18.43 -38.00 25.19
N SER A 436 -18.26 -36.73 25.56
CA SER A 436 -18.36 -35.58 24.65
C SER A 436 -17.15 -35.50 23.71
N VAL A 437 -17.37 -35.06 22.47
CA VAL A 437 -16.30 -34.96 21.45
C VAL A 437 -16.05 -33.50 21.11
N THR A 438 -14.79 -33.06 21.14
CA THR A 438 -14.39 -31.71 20.73
C THR A 438 -13.54 -31.79 19.47
N VAL A 439 -13.96 -31.10 18.40
CA VAL A 439 -13.26 -31.05 17.11
C VAL A 439 -12.58 -29.69 16.98
N HIS A 440 -11.27 -29.62 17.13
CA HIS A 440 -10.49 -28.40 16.94
C HIS A 440 -10.06 -28.26 15.49
N THR A 441 -10.31 -27.10 14.88
CA THR A 441 -9.91 -26.79 13.51
C THR A 441 -9.02 -25.55 13.50
N HIS A 442 -7.77 -25.72 13.06
CA HIS A 442 -6.75 -24.67 13.05
C HIS A 442 -6.42 -24.22 11.62
N GLY A 443 -6.19 -22.92 11.42
CA GLY A 443 -5.86 -22.32 10.13
C GLY A 443 -7.08 -22.04 9.23
N PRO A 444 -6.89 -21.55 7.99
CA PRO A 444 -8.00 -21.27 7.08
C PRO A 444 -8.66 -22.57 6.59
N LEU A 445 -9.95 -22.73 6.85
CA LEU A 445 -10.73 -23.87 6.37
C LEU A 445 -11.21 -23.60 4.93
N THR A 446 -10.37 -24.00 3.98
CA THR A 446 -10.70 -23.95 2.54
C THR A 446 -11.18 -25.31 2.02
N PHE A 447 -11.60 -25.38 0.75
CA PHE A 447 -12.00 -26.61 0.05
C PHE A 447 -10.91 -27.69 0.12
N THR A 448 -9.64 -27.30 0.26
CA THR A 448 -8.52 -28.24 0.42
C THR A 448 -8.50 -28.94 1.79
N ALA A 449 -9.16 -28.37 2.80
CA ALA A 449 -9.31 -28.94 4.14
C ALA A 449 -10.50 -29.89 4.25
N VAL A 450 -11.49 -29.80 3.34
CA VAL A 450 -12.74 -30.59 3.36
C VAL A 450 -12.50 -32.10 3.48
N PRO A 451 -11.56 -32.74 2.74
CA PRO A 451 -11.35 -34.18 2.88
C PRO A 451 -10.82 -34.60 4.25
N ARG A 452 -10.10 -33.73 4.95
CA ARG A 452 -9.61 -33.99 6.32
C ARG A 452 -10.73 -33.76 7.34
N LEU A 453 -11.46 -32.66 7.18
CA LEU A 453 -12.61 -32.30 8.00
C LEU A 453 -13.69 -33.39 7.95
N SER A 454 -14.10 -33.79 6.74
CA SER A 454 -15.07 -34.86 6.54
C SER A 454 -14.63 -36.19 7.17
N ARG A 455 -13.35 -36.57 7.03
CA ARG A 455 -12.82 -37.78 7.69
C ARG A 455 -12.84 -37.69 9.22
N ALA A 456 -12.50 -36.54 9.78
CA ALA A 456 -12.54 -36.32 11.23
C ALA A 456 -13.99 -36.38 11.76
N LEU A 457 -14.92 -35.74 11.06
CA LEU A 457 -16.34 -35.70 11.41
C LEU A 457 -17.03 -37.07 11.25
N ALA A 458 -16.66 -37.85 10.24
CA ALA A 458 -17.19 -39.20 10.00
C ALA A 458 -16.76 -40.22 11.06
N GLY A 459 -15.67 -39.96 11.77
CA GLY A 459 -15.20 -40.81 12.87
C GLY A 459 -15.97 -40.63 14.19
N ILE A 460 -16.92 -39.68 14.24
CA ILE A 460 -17.64 -39.33 15.47
C ILE A 460 -18.86 -40.25 15.63
N PRO A 461 -19.04 -40.92 16.79
CA PRO A 461 -20.20 -41.77 17.04
C PRO A 461 -21.53 -41.01 16.99
N GLU A 462 -22.57 -41.64 16.46
CA GLU A 462 -23.93 -41.07 16.39
C GLU A 462 -24.48 -40.71 17.78
N ALA A 463 -25.43 -39.77 17.82
CA ALA A 463 -26.10 -39.30 19.04
C ALA A 463 -25.20 -38.71 20.15
N THR A 464 -23.93 -38.42 19.85
CA THR A 464 -22.98 -37.84 20.81
C THR A 464 -23.05 -36.31 20.85
N GLU A 465 -22.72 -35.70 22.00
CA GLU A 465 -22.52 -34.25 22.09
C GLU A 465 -21.17 -33.86 21.48
N VAL A 466 -21.19 -32.98 20.48
CA VAL A 466 -20.00 -32.54 19.73
C VAL A 466 -19.83 -31.03 19.81
N THR A 467 -18.62 -30.58 20.10
CA THR A 467 -18.24 -29.16 20.06
C THR A 467 -17.19 -28.96 18.99
N VAL A 468 -17.52 -28.28 17.89
CA VAL A 468 -16.54 -27.92 16.85
C VAL A 468 -15.97 -26.55 17.18
N VAL A 469 -14.67 -26.49 17.45
CA VAL A 469 -13.92 -25.27 17.75
C VAL A 469 -13.13 -24.86 16.50
N HIS A 470 -13.31 -23.64 16.02
CA HIS A 470 -12.50 -23.07 14.93
C HIS A 470 -11.62 -21.93 15.41
N ASP A 471 -10.34 -22.02 15.12
CA ASP A 471 -9.31 -21.05 15.54
C ASP A 471 -8.84 -20.17 14.37
N GLY A 472 -9.35 -20.40 13.15
CA GLY A 472 -8.96 -19.67 11.93
C GLY A 472 -9.81 -18.42 11.64
N SER A 473 -9.29 -17.58 10.73
CA SER A 473 -9.93 -16.32 10.32
C SER A 473 -10.79 -16.45 9.05
N PHE A 474 -10.85 -17.63 8.43
CA PHE A 474 -11.49 -17.82 7.12
C PHE A 474 -12.07 -19.24 6.97
N LEU A 475 -13.34 -19.30 6.55
CA LEU A 475 -14.06 -20.51 6.15
C LEU A 475 -14.66 -20.27 4.76
N ASP A 476 -14.31 -21.09 3.78
CA ASP A 476 -14.92 -21.00 2.46
C ASP A 476 -16.22 -21.80 2.35
N HIS A 477 -16.92 -21.64 1.23
CA HIS A 477 -18.25 -22.20 1.05
C HIS A 477 -18.26 -23.74 1.14
N ALA A 478 -17.29 -24.42 0.53
CA ALA A 478 -17.22 -25.88 0.54
C ALA A 478 -17.00 -26.45 1.95
N ALA A 479 -16.15 -25.81 2.75
CA ALA A 479 -15.93 -26.20 4.14
C ALA A 479 -17.15 -25.85 5.02
N TYR A 480 -17.85 -24.75 4.75
CA TYR A 480 -19.12 -24.41 5.40
C TYR A 480 -20.21 -25.45 5.12
N GLU A 481 -20.46 -25.78 3.85
CA GLU A 481 -21.47 -26.78 3.47
C GLU A 481 -21.17 -28.14 4.11
N THR A 482 -19.91 -28.60 4.05
CA THR A 482 -19.50 -29.88 4.67
C THR A 482 -19.82 -29.92 6.17
N LEU A 483 -19.55 -28.82 6.90
CA LEU A 483 -19.86 -28.73 8.33
C LEU A 483 -21.36 -28.63 8.59
N HIS A 484 -22.10 -27.90 7.75
CA HIS A 484 -23.52 -27.68 7.89
C HIS A 484 -24.32 -28.95 7.62
N ASP A 485 -23.99 -29.68 6.55
CA ASP A 485 -24.61 -30.95 6.18
C ASP A 485 -24.35 -32.01 7.24
N TRP A 486 -23.09 -32.12 7.69
CA TRP A 486 -22.74 -33.04 8.77
C TRP A 486 -23.49 -32.70 10.07
N ARG A 487 -23.54 -31.42 10.46
CA ARG A 487 -24.29 -30.97 11.65
C ARG A 487 -25.76 -31.37 11.55
N THR A 488 -26.38 -31.09 10.41
CA THR A 488 -27.81 -31.35 10.20
C THR A 488 -28.11 -32.85 10.29
N GLY A 489 -27.27 -33.68 9.67
CA GLY A 489 -27.35 -35.14 9.79
C GLY A 489 -27.15 -35.64 11.22
N HIS A 490 -26.14 -35.13 11.92
CA HIS A 490 -25.83 -35.51 13.30
C HIS A 490 -26.93 -35.11 14.28
N GLN A 491 -27.56 -33.95 14.07
CA GLN A 491 -28.71 -33.49 14.87
C GLN A 491 -29.98 -34.31 14.57
N ALA A 492 -30.19 -34.71 13.32
CA ALA A 492 -31.29 -35.60 12.95
C ALA A 492 -31.15 -36.99 13.58
N ALA A 493 -29.91 -37.48 13.77
CA ALA A 493 -29.60 -38.73 14.48
C ALA A 493 -29.67 -38.59 16.02
N GLY A 494 -30.16 -37.47 16.56
CA GLY A 494 -30.32 -37.24 18.01
C GLY A 494 -29.08 -36.69 18.72
N GLY A 495 -28.01 -36.37 18.00
CA GLY A 495 -26.80 -35.75 18.55
C GLY A 495 -26.96 -34.24 18.76
N ARG A 496 -26.10 -33.66 19.60
CA ARG A 496 -26.13 -32.22 19.89
C ARG A 496 -24.81 -31.60 19.46
N VAL A 497 -24.85 -30.70 18.47
CA VAL A 497 -23.65 -30.04 17.94
C VAL A 497 -23.62 -28.58 18.36
N SER A 498 -22.50 -28.15 18.95
CA SER A 498 -22.19 -26.74 19.20
C SER A 498 -21.00 -26.31 18.33
N LEU A 499 -21.12 -25.13 17.69
CA LEU A 499 -20.04 -24.54 16.89
C LEU A 499 -19.48 -23.34 17.68
N VAL A 500 -18.18 -23.38 17.93
CA VAL A 500 -17.46 -22.45 18.79
C VAL A 500 -16.30 -21.87 17.97
N THR A 501 -16.07 -20.56 18.03
CA THR A 501 -14.82 -19.97 17.53
C THR A 501 -13.95 -19.68 18.73
N ARG A 502 -12.76 -20.28 18.83
CA ARG A 502 -11.83 -19.87 19.90
C ARG A 502 -11.41 -18.44 19.59
N ARG A 503 -11.40 -17.60 20.61
CA ARG A 503 -10.70 -16.32 20.51
C ARG A 503 -9.23 -16.65 20.30
N GLN A 504 -8.54 -15.89 19.46
CA GLN A 504 -7.07 -15.87 19.41
C GLN A 504 -6.57 -15.24 20.72
N ASP A 505 -6.85 -15.88 21.85
CA ASP A 505 -6.53 -15.45 23.22
C ASP A 505 -5.23 -16.08 23.72
N ASP A 506 -4.76 -17.14 23.07
CA ASP A 506 -3.46 -17.73 23.34
C ASP A 506 -2.66 -17.77 22.04
N GLU A 507 -1.38 -17.38 22.15
CA GLU A 507 -0.31 -17.75 21.23
C GLU A 507 -0.40 -17.13 19.82
N VAL A 508 0.09 -15.89 19.68
CA VAL A 508 0.78 -15.58 18.41
C VAL A 508 1.93 -16.57 18.34
N LEU A 509 1.84 -17.54 17.42
CA LEU A 509 2.98 -18.35 17.03
C LEU A 509 4.13 -17.38 16.73
N ASP A 510 5.16 -17.37 17.59
CA ASP A 510 6.42 -16.74 17.25
C ASP A 510 6.86 -17.40 15.92
N PRO A 511 7.58 -16.74 15.00
CA PRO A 511 7.82 -17.24 13.64
C PRO A 511 8.44 -18.65 13.55
N ASP A 512 9.02 -19.14 14.66
CA ASP A 512 9.58 -20.47 14.86
C ASP A 512 8.57 -21.53 15.36
N GLY A 513 7.33 -21.14 15.65
CA GLY A 513 6.25 -21.99 16.13
C GLY A 513 6.20 -22.15 17.66
N THR A 514 6.91 -21.30 18.41
CA THR A 514 6.89 -21.32 19.87
C THR A 514 5.96 -20.28 20.47
N VAL A 515 5.57 -20.51 21.72
CA VAL A 515 4.61 -19.70 22.45
C VAL A 515 5.33 -19.05 23.62
N ARG A 516 5.20 -17.73 23.75
CA ARG A 516 5.60 -17.04 24.99
C ARG A 516 4.35 -16.51 25.68
N THR A 517 4.08 -17.03 26.87
CA THR A 517 2.98 -16.59 27.74
C THR A 517 3.33 -15.27 28.42
N GLY A 518 2.38 -14.33 28.44
CA GLY A 518 2.45 -13.15 29.31
C GLY A 518 2.37 -11.80 28.58
N SER A 519 1.19 -11.44 28.06
CA SER A 519 0.66 -10.07 28.12
C SER A 519 -0.81 -10.11 27.71
N SER A 520 -1.69 -9.97 28.69
CA SER A 520 -3.14 -10.06 28.49
C SER A 520 -3.73 -8.66 28.29
N PRO A 521 -4.53 -8.42 27.23
CA PRO A 521 -5.48 -7.33 27.19
C PRO A 521 -6.93 -7.85 27.15
N GLY A 522 -7.59 -7.83 28.31
CA GLY A 522 -9.04 -7.65 28.52
C GLY A 522 -10.06 -8.61 27.85
N PRO A 523 -11.33 -8.64 28.31
CA PRO A 523 -12.35 -9.57 27.83
C PRO A 523 -13.14 -8.98 26.65
N HIS A 524 -12.85 -9.39 25.41
CA HIS A 524 -13.66 -9.08 24.23
C HIS A 524 -14.15 -10.38 23.58
N ARG A 525 -15.46 -10.61 23.49
CA ARG A 525 -16.03 -11.81 22.85
C ARG A 525 -16.75 -11.49 21.54
N CYS A 526 -16.06 -11.00 20.51
CA CYS A 526 -16.65 -10.90 19.18
C CYS A 526 -16.05 -11.92 18.19
N ARG A 527 -16.92 -12.77 17.61
CA ARG A 527 -16.60 -13.88 16.69
C ARG A 527 -17.13 -13.58 15.28
N ALA A 528 -16.53 -14.19 14.26
CA ALA A 528 -16.96 -14.14 12.86
C ALA A 528 -18.38 -14.68 12.59
N TRP A 529 -18.99 -15.39 13.55
CA TRP A 529 -20.27 -16.09 13.39
C TRP A 529 -21.42 -15.49 14.22
N THR A 530 -21.27 -14.26 14.73
CA THR A 530 -22.28 -13.67 15.62
C THR A 530 -23.43 -13.09 14.80
N PRO A 531 -24.70 -13.54 14.99
CA PRO A 531 -25.85 -12.87 14.39
C PRO A 531 -25.89 -11.41 14.83
N TRP A 532 -26.36 -10.51 13.95
CA TRP A 532 -26.52 -9.09 14.28
C TRP A 532 -27.54 -8.85 15.42
N VAL A 533 -28.40 -9.83 15.70
CA VAL A 533 -29.34 -9.79 16.81
C VAL A 533 -28.60 -10.08 18.12
N GLY A 534 -28.44 -9.05 18.97
CA GLY A 534 -27.76 -9.17 20.27
C GLY A 534 -26.22 -9.00 20.19
N HIS A 535 -25.75 -8.18 19.24
CA HIS A 535 -24.32 -7.92 18.98
C HIS A 535 -23.59 -7.24 20.15
N HIS A 536 -23.32 -7.98 21.23
CA HIS A 536 -22.70 -7.42 22.45
C HIS A 536 -21.40 -8.18 22.79
N CYS A 537 -20.25 -7.55 22.53
CA CYS A 537 -18.92 -8.16 22.68
C CYS A 537 -18.41 -8.31 24.13
N ILE A 538 -19.28 -8.17 25.16
CA ILE A 538 -18.89 -8.10 26.58
C ILE A 538 -19.88 -8.91 27.43
N GLU A 539 -19.38 -9.52 28.51
CA GLU A 539 -20.20 -10.10 29.59
C GLU A 539 -21.02 -8.99 30.26
N GLN A 540 -22.34 -9.11 30.28
CA GLN A 540 -23.23 -8.07 30.79
C GLN A 540 -23.41 -8.17 32.30
N GLN A 541 -23.24 -7.06 33.02
CA GLN A 541 -23.92 -6.89 34.30
C GLN A 541 -25.44 -6.76 34.08
N GLU A 542 -26.25 -7.26 35.01
CA GLU A 542 -27.72 -7.19 34.92
C GLU A 542 -28.24 -5.72 34.88
N ASP A 543 -27.48 -4.80 35.46
CA ASP A 543 -27.80 -3.37 35.52
C ASP A 543 -27.74 -2.67 34.13
N PRO A 544 -28.83 -2.03 33.67
CA PRO A 544 -28.86 -1.26 32.42
C PRO A 544 -27.83 -0.11 32.35
N HIS A 545 -27.50 0.51 33.48
CA HIS A 545 -26.54 1.61 33.50
C HIS A 545 -25.10 1.11 33.32
N GLY A 546 -24.73 0.02 33.99
CA GLY A 546 -23.47 -0.69 33.75
C GLY A 546 -23.26 -1.07 32.28
N ARG A 547 -24.31 -1.60 31.63
CA ARG A 547 -24.27 -1.98 30.20
C ARG A 547 -23.96 -0.81 29.27
N LEU A 548 -24.53 0.37 29.51
CA LEU A 548 -24.23 1.57 28.72
C LEU A 548 -22.77 1.99 28.89
N LEU A 549 -22.27 2.02 30.14
CA LEU A 549 -20.91 2.44 30.43
C LEU A 549 -19.86 1.50 29.86
N ASP A 550 -20.12 0.20 29.83
CA ASP A 550 -19.21 -0.77 29.21
C ASP A 550 -19.13 -0.58 27.70
N GLY A 551 -20.25 -0.30 27.02
CA GLY A 551 -20.24 0.10 25.61
C GLY A 551 -19.40 1.37 25.36
N VAL A 552 -19.53 2.39 26.22
CA VAL A 552 -18.73 3.63 26.13
C VAL A 552 -17.24 3.35 26.38
N ARG A 553 -16.89 2.47 27.33
CA ARG A 553 -15.49 2.07 27.58
C ARG A 553 -14.88 1.41 26.36
N VAL A 554 -15.61 0.51 25.70
CA VAL A 554 -15.16 -0.14 24.46
C VAL A 554 -14.96 0.87 23.34
N PHE A 555 -15.89 1.82 23.19
CA PHE A 555 -15.70 2.92 22.24
C PHE A 555 -14.40 3.67 22.55
N GLN A 556 -14.14 4.06 23.80
CA GLN A 556 -12.93 4.80 24.18
C GLN A 556 -11.63 4.01 23.91
N GLN A 557 -11.66 2.70 24.11
CA GLN A 557 -10.50 1.84 23.95
C GLN A 557 -10.18 1.52 22.48
N HIS A 558 -11.21 1.23 21.67
CA HIS A 558 -11.02 0.62 20.35
C HIS A 558 -11.42 1.53 19.19
N THR A 559 -12.54 2.23 19.33
CA THR A 559 -13.11 3.03 18.23
C THR A 559 -12.58 4.45 18.26
N ALA A 560 -12.48 5.06 19.44
CA ALA A 560 -12.09 6.45 19.61
C ALA A 560 -10.70 6.74 19.04
N PRO A 561 -9.65 5.91 19.22
CA PRO A 561 -8.34 6.20 18.61
C PRO A 561 -8.40 6.25 17.07
N LEU A 562 -9.26 5.42 16.46
CA LEU A 562 -9.40 5.33 15.00
C LEU A 562 -10.14 6.54 14.42
N ILE A 563 -11.19 7.03 15.09
CA ILE A 563 -12.03 8.12 14.59
C ILE A 563 -11.65 9.50 15.14
N ARG A 564 -10.76 9.57 16.14
CA ARG A 564 -10.33 10.82 16.78
C ARG A 564 -9.84 11.89 15.79
N PRO A 565 -9.06 11.56 14.74
CA PRO A 565 -8.65 12.56 13.76
C PRO A 565 -9.86 13.20 13.06
N GLU A 566 -10.86 12.40 12.69
CA GLU A 566 -12.06 12.86 11.99
C GLU A 566 -12.98 13.66 12.90
N LEU A 567 -13.21 13.20 14.14
CA LEU A 567 -13.97 13.98 15.12
C LEU A 567 -13.28 15.31 15.47
N ALA A 568 -11.94 15.33 15.55
CA ALA A 568 -11.19 16.55 15.77
C ALA A 568 -11.27 17.51 14.56
N ARG A 569 -11.34 16.97 13.34
CA ARG A 569 -11.60 17.77 12.13
C ARG A 569 -12.98 18.41 12.19
N LEU A 570 -14.03 17.61 12.40
CA LEU A 570 -15.42 18.08 12.50
C LEU A 570 -15.61 19.10 13.63
N ALA A 571 -14.92 18.94 14.76
CA ALA A 571 -14.97 19.90 15.86
C ALA A 571 -14.35 21.27 15.51
N ARG A 572 -13.37 21.31 14.60
CA ARG A 572 -12.73 22.56 14.13
C ARG A 572 -13.45 23.19 12.94
N GLU A 573 -13.88 22.35 12.00
CA GLU A 573 -14.40 22.78 10.69
C GLU A 573 -15.93 22.87 10.65
N GLY A 574 -16.63 22.28 11.62
CA GLY A 574 -18.08 22.18 11.63
C GLY A 574 -18.62 21.01 10.79
N GLN A 575 -19.94 20.82 10.80
CA GLN A 575 -20.64 19.80 10.01
C GLN A 575 -21.07 20.35 8.65
N THR A 576 -21.02 19.51 7.61
CA THR A 576 -21.50 19.84 6.25
C THR A 576 -22.32 18.68 5.66
N PRO A 577 -23.42 18.28 6.32
CA PRO A 577 -24.21 17.13 5.89
C PRO A 577 -24.83 17.39 4.53
N SER A 578 -24.87 16.37 3.68
CA SER A 578 -25.48 16.48 2.36
C SER A 578 -27.01 16.33 2.39
N GLN A 579 -27.55 15.83 3.50
CA GLN A 579 -28.94 15.39 3.61
C GLN A 579 -29.50 15.51 5.03
N LEU A 580 -30.77 15.91 5.13
CA LEU A 580 -31.59 15.80 6.34
C LEU A 580 -32.33 14.45 6.30
N PHE A 581 -32.17 13.65 7.35
CA PHE A 581 -32.84 12.36 7.49
C PHE A 581 -33.86 12.41 8.64
N LEU A 582 -35.14 12.48 8.31
CA LEU A 582 -36.24 12.53 9.27
C LEU A 582 -36.89 11.15 9.41
N THR A 583 -36.83 10.57 10.60
CA THR A 583 -37.37 9.22 10.85
C THR A 583 -37.90 9.04 12.27
N CYS A 584 -38.31 7.82 12.61
CA CYS A 584 -38.91 7.48 13.89
C CYS A 584 -37.86 7.37 15.03
N SER A 585 -38.26 7.71 16.25
CA SER A 585 -37.50 7.46 17.49
C SER A 585 -37.46 5.99 17.90
N ASP A 586 -38.07 5.08 17.13
CA ASP A 586 -38.04 3.62 17.35
C ASP A 586 -36.59 3.13 17.50
N SER A 587 -36.29 2.38 18.56
CA SER A 587 -34.92 1.95 18.90
C SER A 587 -34.30 1.01 17.88
N ARG A 588 -35.12 0.38 17.02
CA ARG A 588 -34.65 -0.46 15.91
C ARG A 588 -34.15 0.37 14.73
N MET A 589 -34.58 1.63 14.60
CA MET A 589 -34.12 2.54 13.54
C MET A 589 -32.70 3.04 13.84
N VAL A 590 -31.70 2.46 13.16
CA VAL A 590 -30.30 2.90 13.21
C VAL A 590 -29.93 3.50 11.86
N THR A 591 -30.12 4.81 11.71
CA THR A 591 -30.01 5.50 10.41
C THR A 591 -28.66 5.33 9.74
N SER A 592 -27.57 5.57 10.46
CA SER A 592 -26.20 5.43 9.95
C SER A 592 -25.86 4.03 9.46
N MET A 593 -26.49 2.99 10.02
CA MET A 593 -26.32 1.61 9.57
C MET A 593 -27.03 1.39 8.22
N ILE A 594 -28.29 1.82 8.11
CA ILE A 594 -29.10 1.58 6.91
C ILE A 594 -28.57 2.39 5.71
N THR A 595 -28.00 3.58 5.97
CA THR A 595 -27.47 4.46 4.92
C THR A 595 -25.95 4.39 4.74
N ASN A 596 -25.26 3.57 5.55
CA ASN A 596 -23.80 3.50 5.60
C ASN A 596 -23.13 4.90 5.74
N SER A 597 -23.63 5.71 6.67
CA SER A 597 -23.19 7.11 6.84
C SER A 597 -22.27 7.27 8.05
N GLY A 598 -21.20 8.06 7.89
CA GLY A 598 -20.25 8.41 8.93
C GLY A 598 -20.61 9.67 9.71
N PRO A 599 -19.77 10.07 10.70
CA PRO A 599 -19.94 11.33 11.43
C PRO A 599 -19.95 12.54 10.49
N GLY A 600 -20.99 13.36 10.57
CA GLY A 600 -21.12 14.59 9.77
C GLY A 600 -21.83 14.43 8.41
N ASP A 601 -22.13 13.20 7.97
CA ASP A 601 -22.77 12.94 6.67
C ASP A 601 -24.28 13.23 6.66
N LEU A 602 -24.95 12.96 7.78
CA LEU A 602 -26.39 13.13 7.96
C LEU A 602 -26.69 14.18 9.03
N PHE A 603 -27.63 15.06 8.74
CA PHE A 603 -28.35 15.78 9.78
C PHE A 603 -29.61 15.00 10.11
N ALA A 604 -29.72 14.40 11.30
CA ALA A 604 -30.80 13.46 11.62
C ALA A 604 -31.82 14.04 12.59
N VAL A 605 -33.11 13.92 12.26
CA VAL A 605 -34.24 14.24 13.14
C VAL A 605 -35.01 12.95 13.43
N ARG A 606 -35.11 12.60 14.71
CA ARG A 606 -35.84 11.40 15.16
C ARG A 606 -36.97 11.79 16.09
N ASN A 607 -38.21 11.59 15.65
CA ASN A 607 -39.40 11.88 16.44
C ASN A 607 -40.40 10.71 16.41
N VAL A 608 -41.45 10.76 17.22
CA VAL A 608 -42.42 9.65 17.30
C VAL A 608 -43.27 9.61 16.03
N GLY A 609 -43.04 8.61 15.15
CA GLY A 609 -43.83 8.43 13.93
C GLY A 609 -43.39 9.26 12.72
N ASN A 610 -42.16 9.79 12.73
CA ASN A 610 -41.56 10.54 11.61
C ASN A 610 -42.46 11.66 11.07
N LEU A 611 -43.16 12.36 11.97
CA LEU A 611 -44.16 13.39 11.65
C LEU A 611 -43.50 14.75 11.44
N VAL A 612 -44.05 15.52 10.50
CA VAL A 612 -43.71 16.90 10.20
C VAL A 612 -44.93 17.74 10.56
N PRO A 613 -44.85 18.63 11.56
CA PRO A 613 -45.95 19.52 11.92
C PRO A 613 -46.28 20.51 10.79
N ALA A 614 -47.55 20.92 10.70
CA ALA A 614 -47.96 21.93 9.74
C ALA A 614 -47.47 23.33 10.16
N PRO A 615 -46.89 24.13 9.26
CA PRO A 615 -46.23 25.39 9.62
C PRO A 615 -47.14 26.52 10.13
N PHE A 616 -48.48 26.39 10.06
CA PHE A 616 -49.41 27.50 10.35
C PHE A 616 -50.58 27.13 11.27
N GLU A 617 -50.52 26.00 11.98
CA GLU A 617 -51.61 25.59 12.86
C GLU A 617 -51.42 26.15 14.30
N PRO A 618 -52.30 27.06 14.79
CA PRO A 618 -52.13 27.70 16.09
C PRO A 618 -52.17 26.67 17.23
N GLY A 619 -51.08 26.58 18.00
CA GLY A 619 -50.95 25.63 19.11
C GLY A 619 -50.55 24.20 18.73
N ALA A 620 -50.23 23.94 17.45
CA ALA A 620 -49.70 22.66 16.97
C ALA A 620 -48.26 22.74 16.42
N ALA A 621 -47.68 23.94 16.35
CA ALA A 621 -46.28 24.13 15.97
C ALA A 621 -45.34 23.49 17.02
N ASP A 622 -44.76 22.36 16.67
CA ASP A 622 -43.53 21.90 17.33
C ASP A 622 -42.37 22.65 16.66
N ASP A 623 -41.89 23.67 17.37
CA ASP A 623 -40.79 24.51 16.91
C ASP A 623 -39.50 23.70 16.72
N SER A 624 -39.36 22.52 17.35
CA SER A 624 -38.15 21.70 17.26
C SER A 624 -37.97 21.11 15.86
N VAL A 625 -38.98 20.45 15.31
CA VAL A 625 -38.92 19.90 13.94
C VAL A 625 -38.88 21.02 12.91
N ALA A 626 -39.67 22.07 13.08
CA ALA A 626 -39.67 23.22 12.17
C ALA A 626 -38.30 23.91 12.13
N ALA A 627 -37.69 24.16 13.30
CA ALA A 627 -36.35 24.73 13.40
C ALA A 627 -35.29 23.81 12.81
N ALA A 628 -35.38 22.49 13.02
CA ALA A 628 -34.44 21.54 12.45
C ALA A 628 -34.51 21.51 10.91
N VAL A 629 -35.72 21.54 10.34
CA VAL A 629 -35.93 21.64 8.88
C VAL A 629 -35.37 22.96 8.36
N GLN A 630 -35.72 24.08 8.98
CA GLN A 630 -35.22 25.40 8.56
C GLN A 630 -33.69 25.48 8.64
N TYR A 631 -33.10 25.02 9.74
CA TYR A 631 -31.65 24.98 9.93
C TYR A 631 -30.96 24.10 8.88
N ALA A 632 -31.53 22.93 8.55
CA ALA A 632 -30.99 22.07 7.51
C ALA A 632 -31.00 22.74 6.12
N VAL A 633 -32.08 23.46 5.81
CA VAL A 633 -32.31 24.04 4.48
C VAL A 633 -31.56 25.37 4.28
N GLU A 634 -31.59 26.24 5.29
CA GLU A 634 -31.08 27.61 5.19
C GLU A 634 -29.66 27.76 5.77
N VAL A 635 -29.25 26.95 6.74
CA VAL A 635 -27.92 27.06 7.38
C VAL A 635 -26.97 25.97 6.91
N LEU A 636 -27.39 24.71 6.92
CA LEU A 636 -26.55 23.59 6.47
C LEU A 636 -26.62 23.38 4.95
N GLU A 637 -27.59 24.01 4.29
CA GLU A 637 -27.82 23.94 2.85
C GLU A 637 -27.83 22.51 2.29
N VAL A 638 -28.52 21.60 2.99
CA VAL A 638 -28.61 20.20 2.56
C VAL A 638 -29.19 20.10 1.14
N ARG A 639 -28.77 19.08 0.40
CA ARG A 639 -29.22 18.85 -0.99
C ARG A 639 -30.43 17.93 -1.06
N SER A 640 -30.74 17.21 0.02
CA SER A 640 -31.96 16.40 0.08
C SER A 640 -32.54 16.29 1.49
N ILE A 641 -33.87 16.10 1.55
CA ILE A 641 -34.59 15.71 2.77
C ILE A 641 -35.22 14.35 2.54
N THR A 642 -34.89 13.38 3.37
CA THR A 642 -35.48 12.04 3.36
C THR A 642 -36.44 11.89 4.53
N VAL A 643 -37.71 11.55 4.25
CA VAL A 643 -38.65 11.10 5.27
C VAL A 643 -38.72 9.58 5.22
N CYS A 644 -38.30 8.92 6.29
CA CYS A 644 -38.23 7.46 6.36
C CYS A 644 -39.20 6.89 7.40
N GLY A 645 -40.23 6.17 6.92
CA GLY A 645 -41.11 5.35 7.74
C GLY A 645 -40.56 3.92 7.91
N HIS A 646 -41.21 3.11 8.74
CA HIS A 646 -40.76 1.72 8.97
C HIS A 646 -41.89 0.75 9.31
N SER A 647 -41.62 -0.55 9.16
CA SER A 647 -42.59 -1.60 9.49
C SER A 647 -42.85 -1.69 11.01
N GLY A 648 -44.10 -1.99 11.37
CA GLY A 648 -44.53 -2.13 12.76
C GLY A 648 -44.32 -0.86 13.60
N CYS A 649 -44.63 0.32 13.04
CA CYS A 649 -44.48 1.59 13.76
C CYS A 649 -45.51 1.73 14.88
N GLY A 650 -45.03 1.77 16.13
CA GLY A 650 -45.89 1.94 17.30
C GLY A 650 -46.68 3.25 17.30
N ALA A 651 -46.11 4.32 16.72
CA ALA A 651 -46.80 5.61 16.60
C ALA A 651 -47.98 5.56 15.63
N MET A 652 -47.81 4.92 14.47
CA MET A 652 -48.89 4.75 13.49
C MET A 652 -49.99 3.83 14.02
N LYS A 653 -49.61 2.79 14.78
CA LYS A 653 -50.58 1.95 15.49
C LYS A 653 -51.37 2.74 16.52
N ALA A 654 -50.71 3.52 17.38
CA ALA A 654 -51.39 4.39 18.36
C ALA A 654 -52.30 5.42 17.68
N LEU A 655 -51.91 5.92 16.51
CA LEU A 655 -52.73 6.83 15.71
C LEU A 655 -54.01 6.14 15.21
N LEU A 656 -53.92 4.90 14.69
CA LEU A 656 -55.08 4.09 14.30
C LEU A 656 -56.00 3.73 15.48
N ASP A 657 -55.41 3.47 16.64
CA ASP A 657 -56.15 3.10 17.86
C ASP A 657 -56.88 4.31 18.50
N GLY A 658 -56.78 5.51 17.91
CA GLY A 658 -57.48 6.70 18.39
C GLY A 658 -56.84 7.36 19.62
N VAL A 659 -55.55 7.12 19.89
CA VAL A 659 -54.83 7.75 21.04
C VAL A 659 -54.75 9.28 20.92
N HIS A 660 -54.97 9.80 19.72
CA HIS A 660 -55.01 11.23 19.39
C HIS A 660 -56.41 11.85 19.60
N ASP A 661 -57.43 11.04 19.89
CA ASP A 661 -58.80 11.50 20.15
C ASP A 661 -58.94 11.96 21.60
N GLU A 662 -59.61 13.10 21.78
CA GLU A 662 -59.81 13.75 23.09
C GLU A 662 -60.89 13.01 23.89
N ARG A 663 -60.57 11.82 24.42
CA ARG A 663 -61.43 11.13 25.37
C ARG A 663 -61.20 11.67 26.79
N THR A 664 -62.10 12.57 27.20
CA THR A 664 -62.34 13.07 28.56
C THR A 664 -61.07 13.43 29.36
N GLY A 665 -60.53 14.63 29.10
CA GLY A 665 -59.42 15.24 29.83
C GLY A 665 -58.58 16.16 28.93
N PRO A 666 -57.68 17.00 29.49
CA PRO A 666 -56.74 17.77 28.68
C PRO A 666 -55.82 16.83 27.88
N PRO A 667 -55.55 17.11 26.59
CA PRO A 667 -54.82 16.20 25.72
C PRO A 667 -53.38 16.00 26.22
N THR A 668 -52.95 14.74 26.31
CA THR A 668 -51.56 14.39 26.70
C THR A 668 -50.56 14.94 25.67
N PRO A 669 -49.28 15.15 26.03
CA PRO A 669 -48.26 15.56 25.06
C PRO A 669 -48.18 14.61 23.85
N LEU A 670 -48.31 13.30 24.08
CA LEU A 670 -48.35 12.30 23.01
C LEU A 670 -49.58 12.47 22.11
N ALA A 671 -50.77 12.65 22.68
CA ALA A 671 -51.98 12.88 21.90
C ALA A 671 -51.84 14.14 21.05
N ARG A 672 -51.33 15.25 21.62
CA ARG A 672 -51.07 16.50 20.89
C ARG A 672 -50.10 16.30 19.73
N TRP A 673 -49.03 15.54 19.95
CA TRP A 673 -48.03 15.22 18.93
C TRP A 673 -48.62 14.37 17.80
N LEU A 674 -49.36 13.31 18.13
CA LEU A 674 -49.96 12.40 17.14
C LEU A 674 -51.05 13.08 16.28
N ARG A 675 -51.62 14.22 16.71
CA ARG A 675 -52.53 15.01 15.85
C ARG A 675 -51.90 15.42 14.52
N ASN A 676 -50.57 15.58 14.47
CA ASN A 676 -49.83 15.85 13.23
C ASN A 676 -49.95 14.71 12.19
N GLY A 677 -50.38 13.52 12.60
CA GLY A 677 -50.68 12.37 11.73
C GLY A 677 -52.11 12.32 11.19
N ARG A 678 -53.02 13.24 11.58
CA ARG A 678 -54.43 13.22 11.10
C ARG A 678 -54.53 13.29 9.58
N GLY A 679 -53.70 14.11 8.93
CA GLY A 679 -53.62 14.17 7.47
C GLY A 679 -53.28 12.82 6.84
N SER A 680 -52.48 11.99 7.52
CA SER A 680 -52.12 10.64 7.06
C SER A 680 -53.32 9.69 7.13
N LEU A 681 -54.17 9.80 8.17
CA LEU A 681 -55.43 9.04 8.27
C LEU A 681 -56.43 9.46 7.19
N ASP A 682 -56.57 10.76 6.94
CA ASP A 682 -57.45 11.28 5.90
C ASP A 682 -56.98 10.90 4.50
N ARG A 683 -55.67 10.83 4.28
CA ARG A 683 -55.09 10.34 3.03
C ARG A 683 -55.29 8.84 2.87
N LEU A 684 -55.08 8.05 3.93
CA LEU A 684 -55.30 6.60 3.92
C LEU A 684 -56.71 6.22 3.43
N ARG A 685 -57.73 7.02 3.80
CA ARG A 685 -59.12 6.82 3.36
C ARG A 685 -59.40 7.23 1.90
N ARG A 686 -58.60 8.15 1.35
CA ARG A 686 -58.84 8.77 0.03
C ARG A 686 -57.97 8.16 -1.05
N VAL A 687 -56.65 8.20 -0.85
CA VAL A 687 -55.63 7.79 -1.81
C VAL A 687 -54.46 7.18 -1.01
N PRO A 688 -54.55 5.90 -0.59
CA PRO A 688 -53.47 5.25 0.12
C PRO A 688 -52.25 5.07 -0.79
N ALA A 689 -51.05 5.10 -0.21
CA ALA A 689 -49.85 4.72 -0.94
C ALA A 689 -49.74 3.18 -1.03
N GLU A 690 -49.06 2.70 -2.07
CA GLU A 690 -48.92 1.27 -2.37
C GLU A 690 -47.47 0.92 -2.73
N PHE A 691 -47.11 -0.37 -2.66
CA PHE A 691 -45.85 -0.86 -3.21
C PHE A 691 -46.06 -1.29 -4.66
N ALA A 692 -45.03 -1.14 -5.49
CA ALA A 692 -45.09 -1.53 -6.90
C ALA A 692 -45.01 -3.05 -7.10
N ASP A 693 -44.33 -3.75 -6.20
CA ASP A 693 -43.91 -5.16 -6.35
C ASP A 693 -44.62 -6.13 -5.40
N ARG A 694 -45.38 -5.63 -4.41
CA ARG A 694 -46.09 -6.47 -3.44
C ARG A 694 -47.32 -5.79 -2.83
N PRO A 695 -48.28 -6.55 -2.29
CA PRO A 695 -49.32 -5.97 -1.44
C PRO A 695 -48.76 -5.54 -0.06
N VAL A 696 -49.48 -4.64 0.60
CA VAL A 696 -49.26 -4.28 2.01
C VAL A 696 -49.67 -5.45 2.93
N VAL A 697 -48.96 -5.63 4.04
CA VAL A 697 -49.18 -6.71 5.00
C VAL A 697 -50.39 -6.44 5.90
N ASP A 698 -50.51 -5.20 6.40
CA ASP A 698 -51.61 -4.78 7.27
C ASP A 698 -51.90 -3.28 7.14
N LEU A 699 -52.95 -2.82 7.84
CA LEU A 699 -53.37 -1.42 7.83
C LEU A 699 -52.33 -0.48 8.46
N VAL A 700 -51.49 -0.98 9.37
CA VAL A 700 -50.42 -0.18 10.00
C VAL A 700 -49.32 0.09 8.98
N GLU A 701 -48.89 -0.93 8.23
CA GLU A 701 -47.93 -0.77 7.13
C GLU A 701 -48.48 0.19 6.07
N GLN A 702 -49.74 0.05 5.67
CA GLN A 702 -50.37 0.96 4.70
C GLN A 702 -50.39 2.40 5.22
N LEU A 703 -50.68 2.61 6.50
CA LEU A 703 -50.60 3.92 7.12
C LEU A 703 -49.15 4.43 7.19
N CYS A 704 -48.15 3.59 7.46
CA CYS A 704 -46.74 4.00 7.50
C CYS A 704 -46.27 4.57 6.16
N ILE A 705 -46.52 3.87 5.04
CA ILE A 705 -46.11 4.35 3.71
C ILE A 705 -46.92 5.57 3.27
N THR A 706 -48.21 5.59 3.59
CA THR A 706 -49.08 6.74 3.31
C THR A 706 -48.66 7.97 4.13
N ASN A 707 -48.22 7.76 5.37
CA ASN A 707 -47.70 8.80 6.23
C ASN A 707 -46.44 9.43 5.63
N VAL A 708 -45.52 8.65 5.06
CA VAL A 708 -44.33 9.19 4.37
C VAL A 708 -44.73 10.17 3.27
N VAL A 709 -45.69 9.80 2.42
CA VAL A 709 -46.22 10.69 1.37
C VAL A 709 -46.86 11.95 1.98
N GLN A 710 -47.63 11.81 3.05
CA GLN A 710 -48.23 12.95 3.74
C GLN A 710 -47.20 13.92 4.31
N GLN A 711 -46.16 13.42 4.96
CA GLN A 711 -45.15 14.27 5.57
C GLN A 711 -44.26 14.96 4.52
N LEU A 712 -44.07 14.33 3.37
CA LEU A 712 -43.44 14.96 2.22
C LEU A 712 -44.22 16.16 1.69
N ASP A 713 -45.55 16.10 1.69
CA ASP A 713 -46.39 17.24 1.32
C ASP A 713 -46.39 18.33 2.41
N GLN A 714 -46.34 17.93 3.68
CA GLN A 714 -46.19 18.90 4.78
C GLN A 714 -44.86 19.65 4.70
N LEU A 715 -43.78 18.99 4.28
CA LEU A 715 -42.50 19.66 4.02
C LEU A 715 -42.63 20.69 2.90
N MET A 716 -43.39 20.40 1.85
CA MET A 716 -43.65 21.37 0.77
C MET A 716 -44.47 22.58 1.24
N ALA A 717 -45.21 22.48 2.35
CA ALA A 717 -45.89 23.64 2.93
C ALA A 717 -44.93 24.61 3.65
N ASN A 718 -43.65 24.25 3.84
CA ASN A 718 -42.63 25.12 4.39
C ASN A 718 -42.02 26.01 3.29
N PRO A 719 -42.11 27.35 3.37
CA PRO A 719 -41.63 28.25 2.32
C PRO A 719 -40.13 28.15 1.99
N ALA A 720 -39.29 27.70 2.94
CA ALA A 720 -37.87 27.50 2.69
C ALA A 720 -37.62 26.22 1.86
N VAL A 721 -38.39 25.16 2.14
CA VAL A 721 -38.32 23.90 1.40
C VAL A 721 -38.88 24.07 -0.01
N GLU A 722 -40.09 24.64 -0.13
CA GLU A 722 -40.78 24.87 -1.40
C GLU A 722 -39.88 25.59 -2.40
N ARG A 723 -39.34 26.75 -1.99
CA ARG A 723 -38.44 27.58 -2.80
C ARG A 723 -37.24 26.78 -3.34
N ARG A 724 -36.54 26.02 -2.50
CA ARG A 724 -35.34 25.28 -2.92
C ARG A 724 -35.65 24.05 -3.76
N VAL A 725 -36.83 23.45 -3.59
CA VAL A 725 -37.31 22.37 -4.46
C VAL A 725 -37.65 22.92 -5.84
N GLU A 726 -38.33 24.07 -5.92
CA GLU A 726 -38.65 24.74 -7.19
C GLU A 726 -37.39 25.20 -7.95
N GLU A 727 -36.37 25.68 -7.22
CA GLU A 727 -35.06 26.02 -7.78
C GLU A 727 -34.25 24.78 -8.21
N GLY A 728 -34.69 23.56 -7.88
CA GLY A 728 -33.96 22.32 -8.15
C GLY A 728 -32.72 22.09 -7.27
N SER A 729 -32.52 22.92 -6.24
CA SER A 729 -31.36 22.84 -5.34
C SER A 729 -31.58 21.91 -4.13
N LEU A 730 -32.82 21.44 -3.92
CA LEU A 730 -33.23 20.53 -2.85
C LEU A 730 -34.12 19.41 -3.41
N ARG A 731 -33.81 18.15 -3.07
CA ARG A 731 -34.63 16.98 -3.43
C ARG A 731 -35.32 16.37 -2.22
N LEU A 732 -36.62 16.10 -2.34
CA LEU A 732 -37.37 15.38 -1.31
C LEU A 732 -37.47 13.88 -1.64
N VAL A 733 -37.15 13.01 -0.69
CA VAL A 733 -37.11 11.55 -0.85
C VAL A 733 -38.04 10.89 0.17
N GLY A 734 -38.97 10.06 -0.30
CA GLY A 734 -39.79 9.21 0.57
C GLY A 734 -39.14 7.85 0.68
N MET A 735 -38.96 7.35 1.89
CA MET A 735 -38.35 6.05 2.15
C MET A 735 -39.20 5.25 3.15
N TYR A 736 -39.19 3.93 3.00
CA TYR A 736 -39.79 3.00 3.95
C TYR A 736 -38.81 1.86 4.22
N PHE A 737 -38.57 1.53 5.48
CA PHE A 737 -37.69 0.42 5.86
C PHE A 737 -38.48 -0.71 6.51
N ASP A 738 -38.46 -1.89 5.88
CA ASP A 738 -39.05 -3.07 6.47
C ASP A 738 -38.03 -3.85 7.30
N PHE A 739 -38.23 -3.88 8.61
CA PHE A 739 -37.40 -4.63 9.55
C PHE A 739 -37.44 -6.14 9.35
N ALA A 740 -38.58 -6.70 8.92
CA ALA A 740 -38.74 -8.15 8.81
C ALA A 740 -37.86 -8.72 7.68
N THR A 741 -37.74 -7.97 6.59
CA THR A 741 -36.97 -8.36 5.41
C THR A 741 -35.62 -7.64 5.29
N ALA A 742 -35.35 -6.67 6.17
CA ALA A 742 -34.22 -5.74 6.09
C ALA A 742 -34.15 -4.98 4.74
N GLN A 743 -35.29 -4.75 4.10
CA GLN A 743 -35.40 -4.12 2.78
C GLN A 743 -35.79 -2.64 2.90
N ALA A 744 -35.08 -1.79 2.18
CA ALA A 744 -35.45 -0.39 1.98
C ALA A 744 -36.28 -0.22 0.70
N TYR A 745 -37.30 0.62 0.75
CA TYR A 745 -38.11 1.02 -0.39
C TYR A 745 -38.07 2.55 -0.54
N VAL A 746 -38.07 3.04 -1.77
CA VAL A 746 -38.09 4.47 -2.08
C VAL A 746 -39.34 4.79 -2.89
N LEU A 747 -39.97 5.92 -2.57
CA LEU A 747 -41.13 6.43 -3.27
C LEU A 747 -40.73 6.97 -4.64
N ASP A 748 -41.33 6.42 -5.70
CA ASP A 748 -41.46 7.11 -6.97
C ASP A 748 -42.62 8.11 -6.86
N ARG A 749 -42.30 9.40 -6.82
CA ARG A 749 -43.31 10.46 -6.71
C ARG A 749 -44.22 10.56 -7.93
N ALA A 750 -43.73 10.18 -9.12
CA ALA A 750 -44.54 10.25 -10.33
C ALA A 750 -45.56 9.11 -10.38
N ALA A 751 -45.15 7.91 -9.95
CA ALA A 751 -46.02 6.74 -9.90
C ALA A 751 -46.86 6.65 -8.62
N GLY A 752 -46.47 7.35 -7.55
CA GLY A 752 -47.13 7.29 -6.24
C GLY A 752 -46.89 5.96 -5.50
N THR A 753 -45.94 5.15 -5.95
CA THR A 753 -45.68 3.80 -5.44
C THR A 753 -44.26 3.69 -4.87
N PHE A 754 -44.10 2.78 -3.89
CA PHE A 754 -42.80 2.45 -3.31
C PHE A 754 -42.17 1.28 -4.06
N SER A 755 -40.90 1.42 -4.44
CA SER A 755 -40.12 0.37 -5.10
C SER A 755 -38.91 -0.02 -4.25
N PRO A 756 -38.50 -1.30 -4.24
CA PRO A 756 -37.35 -1.76 -3.48
C PRO A 756 -36.06 -1.12 -4.01
N VAL A 757 -35.17 -0.75 -3.08
CA VAL A 757 -33.81 -0.36 -3.44
C VAL A 757 -33.02 -1.62 -3.79
N GLU A 758 -32.65 -1.75 -5.07
CA GLU A 758 -31.88 -2.89 -5.56
C GLU A 758 -30.39 -2.81 -5.12
N ALA A 759 -29.83 -3.96 -4.75
CA ALA A 759 -28.39 -4.09 -4.59
C ALA A 759 -27.71 -4.00 -5.98
N ARG A 760 -26.82 -3.04 -6.19
CA ARG A 760 -26.07 -2.92 -7.45
C ARG A 760 -25.20 -4.16 -7.65
N THR A 761 -25.67 -5.08 -8.48
CA THR A 761 -24.86 -6.17 -9.02
C THR A 761 -24.03 -5.61 -10.19
N GLU A 762 -22.76 -5.93 -10.30
CA GLU A 762 -21.76 -5.34 -11.24
C GLU A 762 -22.03 -5.54 -12.75
N ALA A 763 -23.28 -5.69 -13.19
CA ALA A 763 -23.65 -5.90 -14.60
C ALA A 763 -23.92 -4.60 -15.40
N HIS A 764 -23.69 -3.40 -14.84
CA HIS A 764 -23.99 -2.12 -15.53
C HIS A 764 -22.84 -1.11 -15.50
N ALA A 765 -21.60 -1.58 -15.66
CA ALA A 765 -20.46 -0.70 -16.00
C ALA A 765 -20.38 -0.38 -17.52
N GLY A 766 -21.25 -0.97 -18.35
CA GLY A 766 -21.24 -0.81 -19.81
C GLY A 766 -22.11 0.31 -20.40
N ALA A 767 -22.96 0.99 -19.61
CA ALA A 767 -23.95 1.93 -20.15
C ALA A 767 -23.81 3.38 -19.63
N CYS A 768 -22.83 3.68 -18.78
CA CYS A 768 -22.63 5.03 -18.23
C CYS A 768 -21.51 5.80 -18.97
N ALA A 769 -21.50 5.70 -20.31
CA ALA A 769 -20.62 6.49 -21.19
C ALA A 769 -21.39 7.47 -22.10
N GLU A 770 -22.72 7.48 -22.10
CA GLU A 770 -23.53 8.36 -22.96
C GLU A 770 -24.59 9.11 -22.18
N ALA A 771 -24.18 10.19 -21.50
CA ALA A 771 -25.01 11.37 -21.23
C ALA A 771 -24.15 12.47 -20.61
N ARG A 772 -23.54 13.32 -21.45
CA ARG A 772 -23.13 14.68 -21.06
C ARG A 772 -23.97 15.67 -21.86
N PRO A 773 -24.83 16.47 -21.23
CA PRO A 773 -25.38 17.66 -21.86
C PRO A 773 -24.40 18.81 -21.59
N ASP A 774 -23.63 19.21 -22.59
CA ASP A 774 -23.50 20.62 -22.98
C ASP A 774 -22.42 20.78 -24.04
N GLY A 775 -22.80 21.43 -25.13
CA GLY A 775 -21.96 21.67 -26.29
C GLY A 775 -20.90 22.73 -26.05
N ARG A 776 -19.66 22.41 -26.42
CA ARG A 776 -18.66 23.31 -27.03
C ARG A 776 -17.71 22.44 -27.87
N PRO A 777 -17.44 22.78 -29.13
CA PRO A 777 -16.61 21.95 -29.99
C PRO A 777 -15.14 22.18 -29.67
N ASP A 778 -14.43 21.13 -29.27
CA ASP A 778 -12.97 21.14 -29.20
C ASP A 778 -12.36 20.80 -30.57
N GLU A 779 -11.70 21.82 -31.08
CA GLU A 779 -10.90 21.94 -32.29
C GLU A 779 -9.69 20.98 -32.24
N LYS A 780 -9.84 19.70 -32.64
CA LYS A 780 -8.70 18.79 -32.92
C LYS A 780 -9.05 17.44 -33.57
N SER A 781 -10.00 17.45 -34.50
CA SER A 781 -10.31 16.28 -35.35
C SER A 781 -10.31 16.66 -36.83
N ALA A 782 -9.22 17.27 -37.29
CA ALA A 782 -8.99 17.59 -38.69
C ALA A 782 -7.59 17.13 -39.13
N GLU A 783 -7.25 15.86 -38.88
CA GLU A 783 -6.07 15.24 -39.49
C GLU A 783 -6.08 13.72 -39.34
N ARG A 784 -7.01 13.02 -40.03
CA ARG A 784 -6.93 11.59 -40.40
C ARG A 784 -8.21 11.13 -41.11
N ALA A 785 -8.47 11.68 -42.29
CA ALA A 785 -9.35 11.06 -43.28
C ALA A 785 -9.03 11.68 -44.65
N GLY A 786 -7.92 11.24 -45.23
CA GLY A 786 -7.42 11.76 -46.50
C GLY A 786 -6.52 10.74 -47.16
N LYS A 787 -7.08 9.56 -47.49
CA LYS A 787 -6.57 8.59 -48.46
C LYS A 787 -7.59 7.47 -48.60
N ASP A 788 -8.53 7.67 -49.52
CA ASP A 788 -8.91 6.67 -50.51
C ASP A 788 -9.97 7.28 -51.42
N GLY A 789 -9.49 7.77 -52.56
CA GLY A 789 -10.35 8.13 -53.68
C GLY A 789 -10.56 6.89 -54.54
N ARG A 790 -11.82 6.50 -54.72
CA ARG A 790 -12.35 5.96 -55.99
C ARG A 790 -13.87 6.08 -56.00
N VAL A 791 -14.33 6.83 -56.99
CA VAL A 791 -15.70 7.17 -57.37
C VAL A 791 -16.48 5.92 -57.79
N PRO A 792 -17.80 5.87 -57.53
CA PRO A 792 -18.72 5.78 -58.66
C PRO A 792 -19.94 6.72 -58.53
N VAL A 793 -20.05 7.59 -59.54
CA VAL A 793 -21.22 8.02 -60.32
C VAL A 793 -22.59 7.99 -59.61
N ASP A 794 -23.07 9.20 -59.33
CA ASP A 794 -24.45 9.56 -59.01
C ASP A 794 -25.27 9.77 -60.29
N GLY A 795 -26.60 9.70 -60.19
CA GLY A 795 -27.49 10.29 -61.20
C GLY A 795 -28.76 9.50 -61.51
N GLY A 796 -29.77 9.67 -60.66
CA GLY A 796 -31.16 9.48 -61.04
C GLY A 796 -31.66 10.61 -61.95
N GLU A 797 -32.58 10.24 -62.83
CA GLU A 797 -33.20 10.98 -63.91
C GLU A 797 -34.06 12.17 -63.42
N ASP A 798 -34.00 13.31 -64.13
CA ASP A 798 -35.09 13.85 -64.97
C ASP A 798 -35.06 15.39 -65.08
N GLY A 799 -35.23 15.89 -66.31
CA GLY A 799 -35.67 17.26 -66.57
C GLY A 799 -34.94 17.98 -67.72
N PRO A 800 -35.57 18.19 -68.89
CA PRO A 800 -34.89 18.67 -70.09
C PRO A 800 -35.05 20.17 -70.36
N GLN A 801 -34.24 20.65 -71.33
CA GLN A 801 -34.40 21.86 -72.17
C GLN A 801 -33.97 23.20 -71.53
N LEU A 802 -33.36 24.17 -72.21
CA LEU A 802 -32.73 24.39 -73.54
C LEU A 802 -32.13 25.82 -73.47
N ALA A 803 -31.05 26.08 -74.22
CA ALA A 803 -30.59 27.37 -74.78
C ALA A 803 -30.37 28.58 -73.82
N ALA A 804 -29.26 29.30 -73.86
CA ALA A 804 -28.38 29.65 -74.97
C ALA A 804 -26.93 29.85 -74.48
#